data_AF-A0A8J2N7P9-F1
#
_entry.id   AF-A0A8J2N7P9-F1
#
_cell.length_a   1.000
_cell.length_b   1.000
_cell.length_c   1.000
_cell.angle_alpha   90.00
_cell.angle_beta   90.00
_cell.angle_gamma   90.00
#
_symmetry.space_group_name_H-M   'P 1'
#
loop_
_entity.id
_entity.type
_entity.pdbx_description
1 polymer ?
#
loop_
_entity_poly.entity_id
_entity_poly.type
_entity_poly.pdbx_seq_one_letter_code
_entity_poly.pdbx_strand_id
1 'polypeptide(L)'
;MSEPERAKPCDLCSALMEMFRGVRKEHIDISAFQSQGALDCSEHTSLIEQFTEYCQPKSTHNDHRPKKDMGFQGREGGESVGEVRIIESLESGGLYWELLLCPSTDCTEEFAKGDILDPDWVDLTKVKQWKSDCLALHGSKCNDPMRIWITAPAWLVDVELECVVPGEEHANFVALSYTYGDHLGLRADAGLSARLREPHAFRAEEIASRIPPILNHAMFITKGLGERYLWVDALCIGHDDPAETARQLRMMGSIYASATLTIIAADGDAEDGIVGLNGVSKSRALEQKLISFGSRKVIVRDTHIFSLVHGQTPYFSRAWTYQEHRLAKRKLYFLYKTAHWECQHWQSHEELIPGAEIETYIEPRLVESLDGFPELSSLSNIIGSYNDMNLRYPEDALPGITGLLAVLSRSFEGGFLFGIPEMFFHRALAWRPQWPFTELQHRTPSDRPRESQLLSGHLPSWSWVGWKGLVNLGQEAGRINDIASTIEETYPMVEWYTASSPTASASERRCIRSNWYEHREEWKRGMTQLPGWTAVDMEDDKGTYKDEPRIFPAGCGGRVYRHQNMIHDKNHGPTNDWYFPFPVAQISGATEPSMPDQTPYLFSRTQRSFVVGRRASGLTDHMPDEMANIIALCHCSSGRLVGTLHLHSREQLERFPLAEDAPTSGHGRIHNQLERFLVLKKDTNTEIATEPTDENLSKIEIVAVSMTRSESKTRNKETGRSEKPFVTTEAVNVLWIEWENSIAYRRAAGSVQKKHWEQLELEDLDLCVQGLLNYQPNGSDDGGLILMKGSSKLHDDFFRGKREQDNREDKPPEEEDFKDLFIFKEDDVQWFKDRGRMLEKVNLDLGDLVLWHSRTMYYACFPQGNRIPQVQHVCMTPAKFAKKEDLQLKAELFKTWQSTAHWPYCNIRKQGPPERDG
;
A
#
# COMPACT_ATOMS: atom_id res chain seq x y z
N MET A 1 -35.85 66.01 -18.52
CA MET A 1 -35.67 64.58 -18.23
C MET A 1 -34.82 64.00 -19.34
N SER A 2 -33.51 64.01 -19.13
CA SER A 2 -32.54 63.32 -20.00
C SER A 2 -32.52 61.85 -19.57
N GLU A 3 -32.70 60.94 -20.53
CA GLU A 3 -32.39 59.52 -20.34
C GLU A 3 -30.96 59.37 -19.83
N PRO A 4 -30.68 58.47 -18.88
CA PRO A 4 -29.31 58.20 -18.46
C PRO A 4 -28.56 57.57 -19.65
N GLU A 5 -27.43 58.18 -20.03
CA GLU A 5 -26.48 57.58 -20.98
C GLU A 5 -26.19 56.14 -20.54
N ARG A 6 -26.51 55.16 -21.39
CA ARG A 6 -26.05 53.78 -21.22
C ARG A 6 -24.53 53.81 -21.14
N ALA A 7 -23.98 53.60 -19.95
CA ALA A 7 -22.55 53.44 -19.73
C ALA A 7 -22.01 52.40 -20.73
N LYS A 8 -20.88 52.72 -21.38
CA LYS A 8 -20.20 51.74 -22.23
C LYS A 8 -19.90 50.49 -21.40
N PRO A 9 -20.19 49.28 -21.92
CA PRO A 9 -19.87 48.05 -21.20
C PRO A 9 -18.35 47.96 -20.99
N CYS A 10 -17.92 47.65 -19.77
CA CYS A 10 -16.52 47.45 -19.46
C CYS A 10 -15.98 46.23 -20.22
N ASP A 11 -14.83 46.38 -20.87
CA ASP A 11 -14.22 45.31 -21.68
C ASP A 11 -13.84 44.08 -20.83
N LEU A 12 -13.34 44.30 -19.60
CA LEU A 12 -13.02 43.20 -18.67
C LEU A 12 -14.28 42.48 -18.18
N CYS A 13 -15.34 43.21 -17.82
CA CYS A 13 -16.62 42.59 -17.43
C CYS A 13 -17.21 41.77 -18.59
N SER A 14 -17.14 42.31 -19.81
CA SER A 14 -17.63 41.62 -21.02
C SER A 14 -16.84 40.34 -21.27
N ALA A 15 -15.50 40.40 -21.19
CA ALA A 15 -14.61 39.24 -21.31
C ALA A 15 -14.91 38.16 -20.26
N LEU A 16 -15.11 38.57 -19.00
CA LEU A 16 -15.43 37.65 -17.91
C LEU A 16 -16.81 36.98 -18.13
N MET A 17 -17.80 37.73 -18.62
CA MET A 17 -19.11 37.17 -18.97
C MET A 17 -19.05 36.22 -20.18
N GLU A 18 -18.22 36.50 -21.19
CA GLU A 18 -17.95 35.56 -22.28
C GLU A 18 -17.32 34.26 -21.76
N MET A 19 -16.44 34.35 -20.76
CA MET A 19 -15.84 33.19 -20.11
C MET A 19 -16.88 32.39 -19.31
N PHE A 20 -17.74 33.03 -18.51
CA PHE A 20 -18.86 32.35 -17.85
C PHE A 20 -19.80 31.67 -18.86
N ARG A 21 -20.02 32.25 -20.04
CA ARG A 21 -20.82 31.64 -21.12
C ARG A 21 -20.10 30.51 -21.86
N GLY A 22 -18.82 30.26 -21.57
CA GLY A 22 -17.98 29.32 -22.31
C GLY A 22 -17.67 29.75 -23.75
N VAL A 23 -17.97 30.99 -24.11
CA VAL A 23 -17.68 31.57 -25.45
C VAL A 23 -16.20 31.90 -25.57
N ARG A 24 -15.59 32.40 -24.48
CA ARG A 24 -14.16 32.68 -24.39
C ARG A 24 -13.46 31.53 -23.65
N LYS A 25 -12.41 30.99 -24.26
CA LYS A 25 -11.59 29.91 -23.65
C LYS A 25 -10.21 30.40 -23.21
N GLU A 26 -9.75 31.52 -23.75
CA GLU A 26 -8.45 32.10 -23.43
C GLU A 26 -8.42 32.71 -22.03
N HIS A 27 -7.28 32.61 -21.35
CA HIS A 27 -7.03 33.28 -20.08
C HIS A 27 -7.17 34.80 -20.23
N ILE A 28 -7.68 35.45 -19.17
CA ILE A 28 -7.81 36.90 -19.07
C ILE A 28 -6.75 37.39 -18.10
N ASP A 29 -5.68 38.00 -18.62
CA ASP A 29 -4.73 38.77 -17.81
C ASP A 29 -5.33 40.14 -17.47
N ILE A 30 -5.55 40.42 -16.18
CA ILE A 30 -6.17 41.67 -15.72
C ILE A 30 -5.32 42.88 -16.13
N SER A 31 -3.99 42.73 -16.18
CA SER A 31 -3.06 43.82 -16.53
C SER A 31 -3.27 44.33 -17.95
N ALA A 32 -3.71 43.47 -18.87
CA ALA A 32 -4.01 43.82 -20.25
C ALA A 32 -5.16 44.83 -20.38
N PHE A 33 -6.05 44.89 -19.37
CA PHE A 33 -7.22 45.76 -19.35
C PHE A 33 -7.01 47.03 -18.52
N GLN A 34 -5.92 47.13 -17.74
CA GLN A 34 -5.62 48.31 -16.90
C GLN A 34 -5.48 49.60 -17.71
N SER A 35 -5.01 49.52 -18.96
CA SER A 35 -4.87 50.68 -19.86
C SER A 35 -6.19 51.17 -20.49
N GLN A 36 -7.29 50.43 -20.31
CA GLN A 36 -8.60 50.67 -20.96
C GLN A 36 -9.67 51.22 -19.99
N GLY A 37 -9.28 51.67 -18.78
CA GLY A 37 -10.22 52.14 -17.75
C GLY A 37 -10.88 51.04 -16.93
N ALA A 38 -10.37 49.81 -16.98
CA ALA A 38 -10.89 48.70 -16.17
C ALA A 38 -10.79 48.97 -14.67
N LEU A 39 -9.76 49.68 -14.21
CA LEU A 39 -9.56 50.02 -12.79
C LEU A 39 -10.71 50.86 -12.18
N ASP A 40 -11.51 51.55 -13.00
CA ASP A 40 -12.59 52.43 -12.56
C ASP A 40 -13.99 51.75 -12.63
N CYS A 41 -14.06 50.48 -13.01
CA CYS A 41 -15.34 49.79 -13.19
C CYS A 41 -15.86 49.17 -11.88
N SER A 42 -16.80 49.87 -11.24
CA SER A 42 -17.46 49.43 -10.00
C SER A 42 -18.06 48.01 -10.02
N GLU A 43 -18.30 47.41 -11.19
CA GLU A 43 -18.88 46.07 -11.29
C GLU A 43 -17.91 44.95 -10.92
N HIS A 44 -16.64 45.03 -11.33
CA HIS A 44 -15.65 43.98 -11.05
C HIS A 44 -14.61 44.39 -9.99
N THR A 45 -14.46 45.69 -9.70
CA THR A 45 -13.47 46.21 -8.75
C THR A 45 -13.54 45.49 -7.41
N SER A 46 -14.75 45.30 -6.86
CA SER A 46 -14.92 44.62 -5.56
C SER A 46 -14.41 43.17 -5.55
N LEU A 47 -14.59 42.44 -6.66
CA LEU A 47 -14.10 41.06 -6.80
C LEU A 47 -12.57 41.03 -6.81
N ILE A 48 -11.95 41.91 -7.60
CA ILE A 48 -10.49 41.95 -7.74
C ILE A 48 -9.83 42.44 -6.45
N GLU A 49 -10.37 43.47 -5.80
CA GLU A 49 -9.83 44.01 -4.55
C GLU A 49 -9.87 42.97 -3.42
N GLN A 50 -11.01 42.30 -3.22
CA GLN A 50 -11.14 41.28 -2.19
C GLN A 50 -10.21 40.08 -2.45
N PHE A 51 -10.05 39.67 -3.72
CA PHE A 51 -9.12 38.61 -4.07
C PHE A 51 -7.66 39.04 -3.88
N THR A 52 -7.34 40.29 -4.23
CA THR A 52 -6.01 40.86 -4.01
C THR A 52 -5.66 40.88 -2.52
N GLU A 53 -6.61 41.26 -1.66
CA GLU A 53 -6.45 41.20 -0.20
C GLU A 53 -6.27 39.75 0.29
N TYR A 54 -7.03 38.80 -0.25
CA TYR A 54 -6.87 37.38 0.07
C TYR A 54 -5.49 36.83 -0.28
N CYS A 55 -4.88 37.32 -1.36
CA CYS A 55 -3.53 36.94 -1.75
C CYS A 55 -2.42 37.59 -0.90
N GLN A 56 -2.74 38.56 -0.03
CA GLN A 56 -1.74 39.17 0.85
C GLN A 56 -1.38 38.21 2.00
N PRO A 57 -0.09 38.03 2.31
CA PRO A 57 0.33 37.10 3.34
C PRO A 57 -0.12 37.54 4.74
N LYS A 58 -0.71 36.61 5.52
CA LYS A 58 -1.09 36.82 6.93
C LYS A 58 0.09 36.75 7.92
N SER A 59 1.32 36.42 7.48
CA SER A 59 2.53 36.38 8.33
C SER A 59 3.83 36.70 7.56
N THR A 60 4.80 37.30 8.25
CA THR A 60 5.96 38.06 7.74
C THR A 60 7.19 37.24 7.29
N HIS A 61 7.05 36.00 6.82
CA HIS A 61 8.24 35.15 6.57
C HIS A 61 8.51 34.67 5.14
N ASN A 62 7.77 35.13 4.13
CA ASN A 62 8.18 34.93 2.73
C ASN A 62 8.07 36.24 1.94
N ASP A 63 9.15 36.59 1.24
CA ASP A 63 9.27 37.76 0.36
C ASP A 63 8.45 37.52 -0.93
N HIS A 64 7.13 37.63 -0.83
CA HIS A 64 6.24 37.58 -1.99
C HIS A 64 6.18 38.97 -2.64
N ARG A 65 6.91 39.14 -3.74
CA ARG A 65 6.69 40.27 -4.64
C ARG A 65 5.31 40.12 -5.31
N PRO A 66 4.52 41.20 -5.47
CA PRO A 66 3.26 41.14 -6.21
C PRO A 66 3.50 40.59 -7.61
N LYS A 67 2.86 39.48 -7.95
CA LYS A 67 2.96 38.87 -9.28
C LYS A 67 2.19 39.73 -10.29
N LYS A 68 2.75 39.92 -11.48
CA LYS A 68 2.28 40.91 -12.46
C LYS A 68 1.12 40.43 -13.34
N ASP A 69 0.81 39.13 -13.29
CA ASP A 69 -0.03 38.39 -14.24
C ASP A 69 -1.25 37.73 -13.57
N MET A 70 -1.83 38.38 -12.55
CA MET A 70 -3.10 37.96 -11.96
C MET A 70 -4.20 37.93 -13.04
N GLY A 71 -5.02 36.89 -13.04
CA GLY A 71 -5.97 36.72 -14.13
C GLY A 71 -7.14 35.80 -13.82
N PHE A 72 -8.05 35.73 -14.79
CA PHE A 72 -9.14 34.77 -14.82
C PHE A 72 -8.83 33.66 -15.80
N GLN A 73 -9.24 32.45 -15.45
CA GLN A 73 -9.15 31.30 -16.32
C GLN A 73 -10.42 30.46 -16.24
N GLY A 74 -10.85 29.94 -17.39
CA GLY A 74 -11.70 28.75 -17.43
C GLY A 74 -10.91 27.56 -16.88
N ARG A 75 -11.61 26.47 -16.58
CA ARG A 75 -10.97 25.24 -16.14
C ARG A 75 -10.35 24.52 -17.35
N GLU A 76 -9.07 24.13 -17.27
CA GLU A 76 -8.38 23.43 -18.37
C GLU A 76 -9.00 22.03 -18.60
N GLY A 77 -9.41 21.74 -19.85
CA GLY A 77 -9.75 20.38 -20.28
C GLY A 77 -11.24 20.01 -20.36
N GLY A 78 -12.18 20.91 -20.06
CA GLY A 78 -13.63 20.60 -20.10
C GLY A 78 -14.49 21.66 -20.79
N GLU A 79 -15.62 21.25 -21.35
CA GLU A 79 -16.69 22.11 -21.89
C GLU A 79 -17.54 22.77 -20.76
N SER A 80 -17.01 22.90 -19.54
CA SER A 80 -17.78 23.34 -18.37
C SER A 80 -18.10 24.84 -18.40
N VAL A 81 -19.18 25.19 -19.11
CA VAL A 81 -19.81 26.52 -19.08
C VAL A 81 -20.14 26.91 -17.65
N GLY A 82 -19.98 28.17 -17.23
CA GLY A 82 -20.48 28.68 -15.95
C GLY A 82 -19.53 28.62 -14.75
N GLU A 83 -18.31 28.11 -14.93
CA GLU A 83 -17.28 28.04 -13.87
C GLU A 83 -16.04 28.85 -14.27
N VAL A 84 -15.63 29.79 -13.40
CA VAL A 84 -14.46 30.65 -13.64
C VAL A 84 -13.57 30.65 -12.41
N ARG A 85 -12.25 30.63 -12.60
CA ARG A 85 -11.28 30.84 -11.53
C ARG A 85 -10.64 32.21 -11.65
N ILE A 86 -10.43 32.89 -10.53
CA ILE A 86 -9.46 33.98 -10.42
C ILE A 86 -8.23 33.43 -9.70
N ILE A 87 -7.03 33.67 -10.26
CA ILE A 87 -5.77 33.10 -9.80
C ILE A 87 -4.70 34.17 -9.62
N GLU A 88 -3.86 34.00 -8.60
CA GLU A 88 -2.79 34.93 -8.23
C GLU A 88 -1.79 35.17 -9.37
N SER A 89 -1.50 34.16 -10.19
CA SER A 89 -0.66 34.24 -11.38
C SER A 89 -1.06 33.18 -12.39
N LEU A 90 -1.24 33.59 -13.64
CA LEU A 90 -1.52 32.69 -14.76
C LEU A 90 -0.29 31.85 -15.13
N GLU A 91 0.92 32.36 -14.99
CA GLU A 91 2.16 31.67 -15.35
C GLU A 91 2.60 30.65 -14.30
N SER A 92 2.56 31.04 -13.02
CA SER A 92 3.16 30.27 -11.92
C SER A 92 2.14 29.66 -10.97
N GLY A 93 0.85 29.94 -11.19
CA GLY A 93 -0.22 29.58 -10.26
C GLY A 93 -0.09 30.30 -8.91
N GLY A 94 -0.77 29.76 -7.91
CA GLY A 94 -0.78 30.30 -6.55
C GLY A 94 -2.13 30.12 -5.90
N LEU A 95 -2.49 31.07 -5.04
CA LEU A 95 -3.84 31.15 -4.47
C LEU A 95 -4.87 31.38 -5.59
N TYR A 96 -6.06 30.81 -5.42
CA TYR A 96 -7.18 30.99 -6.37
C TYR A 96 -8.53 30.94 -5.66
N TRP A 97 -9.54 31.51 -6.29
CA TRP A 97 -10.96 31.29 -5.97
C TRP A 97 -11.68 30.68 -7.15
N GLU A 98 -12.63 29.80 -6.87
CA GLU A 98 -13.61 29.33 -7.85
C GLU A 98 -14.90 30.13 -7.72
N LEU A 99 -15.40 30.60 -8.85
CA LEU A 99 -16.48 31.58 -8.94
C LEU A 99 -17.68 30.99 -9.67
N LEU A 100 -18.87 31.18 -9.10
CA LEU A 100 -20.15 30.86 -9.73
C LEU A 100 -21.01 32.10 -9.84
N LEU A 101 -21.56 32.34 -11.02
CA LEU A 101 -22.54 33.40 -11.22
C LEU A 101 -23.92 32.96 -10.72
N CYS A 102 -24.60 33.83 -9.98
CA CYS A 102 -26.00 33.63 -9.58
C CYS A 102 -26.96 34.13 -10.67
N PRO A 103 -28.08 33.45 -10.93
CA PRO A 103 -29.13 33.93 -11.83
C PRO A 103 -29.61 35.34 -11.41
N SER A 104 -29.91 36.19 -12.39
CA SER A 104 -30.57 37.48 -12.11
C SER A 104 -32.06 37.28 -11.86
N THR A 105 -32.70 38.22 -11.17
CA THR A 105 -34.16 38.19 -10.95
C THR A 105 -34.98 38.28 -12.25
N ASP A 106 -34.34 38.67 -13.35
CA ASP A 106 -35.00 39.08 -14.59
C ASP A 106 -34.76 38.11 -15.77
N CYS A 107 -33.84 37.13 -15.65
CA CYS A 107 -33.50 36.17 -16.71
C CYS A 107 -33.05 34.80 -16.15
N THR A 108 -33.48 33.71 -16.81
CA THR A 108 -32.90 32.37 -16.64
C THR A 108 -31.63 32.25 -17.48
N GLU A 109 -30.50 32.70 -16.93
CA GLU A 109 -29.19 32.52 -17.55
C GLU A 109 -28.75 31.06 -17.38
N GLU A 110 -28.83 30.23 -18.43
CA GLU A 110 -28.48 28.79 -18.37
C GLU A 110 -27.03 28.51 -17.91
N PHE A 111 -26.14 29.51 -18.00
CA PHE A 111 -24.74 29.43 -17.56
C PHE A 111 -24.53 29.86 -16.10
N ALA A 112 -25.52 30.47 -15.45
CA ALA A 112 -25.45 30.85 -14.05
C ALA A 112 -25.79 29.64 -13.17
N LYS A 113 -24.81 29.16 -12.40
CA LYS A 113 -24.92 27.93 -11.62
C LYS A 113 -25.10 28.14 -10.12
N GLY A 114 -24.88 29.37 -9.63
CA GLY A 114 -24.83 29.68 -8.21
C GLY A 114 -26.20 29.90 -7.57
N ASP A 115 -26.38 29.41 -6.35
CA ASP A 115 -27.57 29.57 -5.53
C ASP A 115 -27.26 30.28 -4.20
N ILE A 116 -28.10 31.23 -3.81
CA ILE A 116 -27.93 32.01 -2.57
C ILE A 116 -28.57 31.22 -1.44
N LEU A 117 -27.76 30.83 -0.46
CA LEU A 117 -28.18 29.91 0.59
C LEU A 117 -28.94 30.61 1.72
N ASP A 118 -29.87 29.88 2.33
CA ASP A 118 -30.46 30.27 3.61
C ASP A 118 -29.37 30.22 4.70
N PRO A 119 -29.10 31.32 5.42
CA PRO A 119 -28.01 31.39 6.39
C PRO A 119 -28.23 30.50 7.62
N ASP A 120 -29.47 30.13 7.91
CA ASP A 120 -29.84 29.41 9.13
C ASP A 120 -30.11 27.93 8.88
N TRP A 121 -30.68 27.57 7.73
CA TRP A 121 -31.23 26.22 7.52
C TRP A 121 -30.79 25.58 6.20
N VAL A 122 -30.48 24.28 6.26
CA VAL A 122 -30.24 23.43 5.09
C VAL A 122 -31.56 23.10 4.40
N ASP A 123 -31.60 23.22 3.08
CA ASP A 123 -32.77 22.80 2.29
C ASP A 123 -32.81 21.27 2.07
N LEU A 124 -33.50 20.55 2.97
CA LEU A 124 -33.70 19.11 2.84
C LEU A 124 -34.55 18.70 1.62
N THR A 125 -35.32 19.62 1.03
CA THR A 125 -36.06 19.36 -0.22
C THR A 125 -35.08 19.17 -1.37
N LYS A 126 -34.07 20.04 -1.44
CA LYS A 126 -32.97 19.94 -2.41
C LYS A 126 -32.18 18.65 -2.24
N VAL A 127 -31.86 18.27 -1.00
CA VAL A 127 -31.19 17.00 -0.71
C VAL A 127 -32.02 15.79 -1.15
N LYS A 128 -33.34 15.80 -0.88
CA LYS A 128 -34.25 14.75 -1.33
C LYS A 128 -34.35 14.69 -2.86
N GLN A 129 -34.27 15.83 -3.53
CA GLN A 129 -34.23 15.92 -4.99
C GLN A 129 -32.96 15.26 -5.54
N TRP A 130 -31.77 15.54 -4.98
CA TRP A 130 -30.51 14.89 -5.39
C TRP A 130 -30.58 13.36 -5.31
N LYS A 131 -31.18 12.82 -4.23
CA LYS A 131 -31.40 11.37 -4.10
C LYS A 131 -32.30 10.85 -5.23
N SER A 132 -33.41 11.54 -5.49
CA SER A 132 -34.40 11.16 -6.50
C SER A 132 -33.81 11.22 -7.91
N ASP A 133 -33.06 12.28 -8.23
CA ASP A 133 -32.36 12.45 -9.51
C ASP A 133 -31.32 11.34 -9.72
N CYS A 134 -30.50 11.03 -8.70
CA CYS A 134 -29.53 9.95 -8.79
C CYS A 134 -30.20 8.59 -9.05
N LEU A 135 -31.32 8.29 -8.38
CA LEU A 135 -32.07 7.05 -8.57
C LEU A 135 -32.72 6.97 -9.95
N ALA A 136 -33.28 8.08 -10.44
CA ALA A 136 -33.97 8.13 -11.73
C ALA A 136 -33.02 8.17 -12.93
N LEU A 137 -31.92 8.95 -12.84
CA LEU A 137 -31.04 9.25 -13.97
C LEU A 137 -29.86 8.27 -14.10
N HIS A 138 -29.33 7.74 -12.99
CA HIS A 138 -28.12 6.89 -13.04
C HIS A 138 -28.41 5.38 -13.01
N GLY A 139 -29.63 4.97 -12.65
CA GLY A 139 -30.08 3.59 -12.71
C GLY A 139 -29.13 2.58 -12.04
N SER A 140 -28.88 1.44 -12.72
CA SER A 140 -28.07 0.34 -12.20
C SER A 140 -26.62 0.72 -11.87
N LYS A 141 -26.06 1.72 -12.56
CA LYS A 141 -24.66 2.15 -12.37
C LYS A 141 -24.39 2.76 -10.98
N CYS A 142 -25.42 3.33 -10.33
CA CYS A 142 -25.32 3.86 -8.97
C CYS A 142 -26.07 3.00 -7.93
N ASN A 143 -26.86 2.01 -8.34
CA ASN A 143 -27.58 1.14 -7.41
C ASN A 143 -26.67 0.10 -6.74
N ASP A 144 -25.73 -0.46 -7.50
CA ASP A 144 -24.72 -1.39 -6.98
C ASP A 144 -23.36 -1.17 -7.67
N PRO A 145 -22.71 -0.01 -7.44
CA PRO A 145 -21.45 0.29 -8.09
C PRO A 145 -20.30 -0.61 -7.62
N MET A 146 -20.37 -1.09 -6.38
CA MET A 146 -19.35 -1.98 -5.80
C MET A 146 -19.55 -3.44 -6.24
N ARG A 147 -20.69 -3.77 -6.87
CA ARG A 147 -21.08 -5.13 -7.28
C ARG A 147 -20.99 -6.10 -6.11
N ILE A 148 -21.41 -5.69 -4.92
CA ILE A 148 -21.21 -6.50 -3.70
C ILE A 148 -22.40 -7.43 -3.46
N TRP A 149 -22.16 -8.51 -2.70
CA TRP A 149 -23.25 -9.36 -2.22
C TRP A 149 -24.15 -8.57 -1.26
N ILE A 150 -25.46 -8.85 -1.32
CA ILE A 150 -26.46 -8.19 -0.47
C ILE A 150 -26.14 -8.53 0.98
N THR A 151 -25.95 -7.50 1.81
CA THR A 151 -25.75 -7.66 3.25
C THR A 151 -26.91 -7.01 3.99
N ALA A 152 -27.65 -7.83 4.74
CA ALA A 152 -28.61 -7.32 5.71
C ALA A 152 -27.90 -7.09 7.06
N PRO A 153 -27.90 -5.86 7.61
CA PRO A 153 -27.44 -5.65 8.98
C PRO A 153 -28.35 -6.41 9.95
N ALA A 154 -27.82 -6.83 11.10
CA ALA A 154 -28.64 -7.57 12.07
C ALA A 154 -29.80 -6.73 12.62
N TRP A 155 -29.58 -5.42 12.78
CA TRP A 155 -30.51 -4.48 13.37
C TRP A 155 -30.57 -3.18 12.58
N LEU A 156 -31.71 -2.52 12.61
CA LEU A 156 -31.98 -1.22 12.01
C LEU A 156 -32.81 -0.38 12.98
N VAL A 157 -32.62 0.94 12.94
CA VAL A 157 -33.50 1.90 13.59
C VAL A 157 -34.68 2.16 12.67
N ASP A 158 -35.90 1.89 13.14
CA ASP A 158 -37.14 2.29 12.47
C ASP A 158 -37.51 3.70 12.93
N VAL A 159 -37.43 4.69 12.03
CA VAL A 159 -37.70 6.10 12.37
C VAL A 159 -39.19 6.43 12.46
N GLU A 160 -40.08 5.52 12.07
CA GLU A 160 -41.53 5.68 12.23
C GLU A 160 -42.01 5.11 13.56
N LEU A 161 -41.54 3.91 13.91
CA LEU A 161 -41.81 3.27 15.19
C LEU A 161 -40.96 3.84 16.34
N GLU A 162 -39.85 4.51 16.00
CA GLU A 162 -38.88 5.07 16.95
C GLU A 162 -38.32 4.00 17.89
N CYS A 163 -37.85 2.90 17.31
CA CYS A 163 -37.22 1.77 18.00
C CYS A 163 -36.22 1.02 17.10
N VAL A 164 -35.47 0.07 17.65
CA VAL A 164 -34.57 -0.84 16.93
C VAL A 164 -35.32 -2.12 16.55
N VAL A 165 -35.29 -2.49 15.27
CA VAL A 165 -35.95 -3.66 14.71
C VAL A 165 -34.93 -4.57 14.00
N PRO A 166 -35.21 -5.87 13.84
CA PRO A 166 -34.36 -6.75 13.03
C PRO A 166 -34.22 -6.23 11.59
N GLY A 167 -33.03 -6.34 11.00
CA GLY A 167 -32.85 -6.03 9.59
C GLY A 167 -33.37 -7.15 8.69
N GLU A 168 -34.24 -6.80 7.74
CA GLU A 168 -34.74 -7.73 6.73
C GLU A 168 -33.84 -7.76 5.49
N GLU A 169 -33.79 -8.91 4.83
CA GLU A 169 -33.12 -9.06 3.54
C GLU A 169 -33.85 -8.18 2.51
N HIS A 170 -33.12 -7.24 1.90
CA HIS A 170 -33.62 -6.20 0.97
C HIS A 170 -34.32 -4.97 1.57
N ALA A 171 -34.23 -4.72 2.87
CA ALA A 171 -34.66 -3.44 3.42
C ALA A 171 -33.79 -2.29 2.86
N ASN A 172 -34.43 -1.23 2.35
CA ASN A 172 -33.73 0.02 2.04
C ASN A 172 -33.46 0.76 3.35
N PHE A 173 -32.19 1.13 3.59
CA PHE A 173 -31.79 1.86 4.78
C PHE A 173 -30.75 2.93 4.47
N VAL A 174 -30.73 3.97 5.29
CA VAL A 174 -29.67 4.99 5.32
C VAL A 174 -28.62 4.55 6.33
N ALA A 175 -27.33 4.79 6.09
CA ALA A 175 -26.30 4.60 7.10
C ALA A 175 -25.81 5.97 7.63
N LEU A 176 -25.36 6.02 8.88
CA LEU A 176 -24.70 7.19 9.47
C LEU A 176 -23.22 6.92 9.70
N SER A 177 -22.36 7.80 9.18
CA SER A 177 -20.92 7.85 9.48
C SER A 177 -20.58 9.17 10.19
N TYR A 178 -19.93 9.09 11.35
CA TYR A 178 -19.67 10.22 12.24
C TYR A 178 -18.48 9.92 13.17
N THR A 179 -18.10 10.87 14.02
CA THR A 179 -17.09 10.66 15.07
C THR A 179 -17.73 10.68 16.46
N TYR A 180 -17.22 9.87 17.38
CA TYR A 180 -17.78 9.72 18.73
C TYR A 180 -17.39 10.86 19.69
N GLY A 181 -16.34 11.62 19.39
CA GLY A 181 -15.77 12.58 20.33
C GLY A 181 -15.20 11.91 21.59
N ASP A 182 -15.20 12.66 22.69
CA ASP A 182 -14.81 12.17 24.03
C ASP A 182 -15.89 11.31 24.70
N HIS A 183 -17.10 11.27 24.14
CA HIS A 183 -18.16 10.42 24.65
C HIS A 183 -17.77 8.95 24.41
N LEU A 184 -17.60 8.18 25.50
CA LEU A 184 -17.70 6.73 25.45
C LEU A 184 -19.14 6.43 25.03
N GLY A 185 -19.37 6.32 23.71
CA GLY A 185 -20.68 6.26 23.06
C GLY A 185 -21.70 5.41 23.81
N LEU A 186 -22.99 5.63 23.56
CA LEU A 186 -24.10 4.86 24.13
C LEU A 186 -23.84 3.34 24.02
N ARG A 187 -23.09 2.76 24.96
CA ARG A 187 -22.75 1.34 24.94
C ARG A 187 -24.00 0.62 25.37
N ALA A 188 -24.74 0.12 24.38
CA ALA A 188 -25.93 -0.66 24.62
C ALA A 188 -25.55 -1.96 25.31
N ASP A 189 -25.68 -2.00 26.64
CA ASP A 189 -25.69 -3.26 27.37
C ASP A 189 -26.93 -4.10 26.97
N ALA A 190 -26.99 -5.35 27.39
CA ALA A 190 -28.10 -6.25 27.06
C ALA A 190 -29.47 -5.66 27.49
N GLY A 191 -29.51 -4.91 28.59
CA GLY A 191 -30.73 -4.28 29.09
C GLY A 191 -31.18 -3.11 28.22
N LEU A 192 -30.26 -2.22 27.84
CA LEU A 192 -30.55 -1.12 26.91
C LEU A 192 -30.93 -1.65 25.53
N SER A 193 -30.21 -2.65 25.02
CA SER A 193 -30.50 -3.29 23.73
C SER A 193 -31.90 -3.91 23.70
N ALA A 194 -32.33 -4.57 24.78
CA ALA A 194 -33.68 -5.11 24.87
C ALA A 194 -34.75 -4.00 24.86
N ARG A 195 -34.53 -2.92 25.60
CA ARG A 195 -35.46 -1.79 25.70
C ARG A 195 -35.54 -0.97 24.42
N LEU A 196 -34.43 -0.82 23.71
CA LEU A 196 -34.39 -0.18 22.40
C LEU A 196 -35.28 -0.88 21.37
N ARG A 197 -35.64 -2.15 21.58
CA ARG A 197 -36.54 -2.93 20.70
C ARG A 197 -38.02 -2.71 20.98
N GLU A 198 -38.38 -2.00 22.04
CA GLU A 198 -39.77 -1.68 22.33
C GLU A 198 -40.26 -0.53 21.44
N PRO A 199 -41.48 -0.58 20.87
CA PRO A 199 -42.02 0.52 20.08
C PRO A 199 -41.99 1.85 20.87
N HIS A 200 -41.56 2.91 20.22
CA HIS A 200 -41.38 4.25 20.80
C HIS A 200 -40.33 4.35 21.91
N ALA A 201 -39.37 3.42 21.97
CA ALA A 201 -38.27 3.44 22.94
C ALA A 201 -37.54 4.79 22.98
N PHE A 202 -37.29 5.44 21.83
CA PHE A 202 -36.59 6.73 21.82
C PHE A 202 -37.37 7.88 22.45
N ARG A 203 -38.68 7.73 22.72
CA ARG A 203 -39.49 8.72 23.46
C ARG A 203 -39.41 8.55 24.97
N ALA A 204 -39.01 7.38 25.45
CA ALA A 204 -38.86 7.15 26.87
C ALA A 204 -37.76 8.08 27.41
N GLU A 205 -38.06 8.89 28.43
CA GLU A 205 -37.16 9.92 28.97
C GLU A 205 -35.77 9.38 29.34
N GLU A 206 -35.75 8.17 29.88
CA GLU A 206 -34.56 7.41 30.24
C GLU A 206 -33.67 6.98 29.05
N ILE A 207 -34.23 6.88 27.84
CA ILE A 207 -33.46 6.64 26.60
C ILE A 207 -33.16 7.96 25.92
N ALA A 208 -34.16 8.83 25.76
CA ALA A 208 -34.04 10.12 25.09
C ALA A 208 -32.90 10.98 25.68
N SER A 209 -32.73 10.98 27.00
CA SER A 209 -31.65 11.70 27.70
C SER A 209 -30.24 11.15 27.44
N ARG A 210 -30.13 9.94 26.90
CA ARG A 210 -28.86 9.27 26.63
C ARG A 210 -28.50 9.27 25.14
N ILE A 211 -29.46 9.52 24.25
CA ILE A 211 -29.25 9.54 22.79
C ILE A 211 -28.52 10.83 22.39
N PRO A 212 -27.30 10.75 21.85
CA PRO A 212 -26.57 11.93 21.42
C PRO A 212 -27.30 12.68 20.30
N PRO A 213 -27.14 14.02 20.20
CA PRO A 213 -27.78 14.84 19.18
C PRO A 213 -27.62 14.30 17.76
N ILE A 214 -26.43 13.78 17.40
CA ILE A 214 -26.16 13.25 16.06
C ILE A 214 -27.15 12.16 15.63
N LEU A 215 -27.59 11.31 16.56
CA LEU A 215 -28.49 10.19 16.27
C LEU A 215 -29.90 10.71 15.98
N ASN A 216 -30.38 11.67 16.78
CA ASN A 216 -31.66 12.35 16.55
C ASN A 216 -31.67 13.09 15.21
N HIS A 217 -30.58 13.79 14.89
CA HIS A 217 -30.42 14.46 13.59
C HIS A 217 -30.43 13.46 12.43
N ALA A 218 -29.73 12.34 12.55
CA ALA A 218 -29.72 11.30 11.53
C ALA A 218 -31.10 10.66 11.32
N MET A 219 -31.85 10.39 12.40
CA MET A 219 -33.23 9.92 12.31
C MET A 219 -34.14 10.95 11.61
N PHE A 220 -33.98 12.24 11.94
CA PHE A 220 -34.71 13.34 11.31
C PHE A 220 -34.42 13.45 9.81
N ILE A 221 -33.14 13.43 9.42
CA ILE A 221 -32.72 13.47 8.01
C ILE A 221 -33.24 12.24 7.26
N THR A 222 -33.13 11.05 7.84
CA THR A 222 -33.63 9.80 7.24
C THR A 222 -35.12 9.91 6.89
N LYS A 223 -35.93 10.41 7.83
CA LYS A 223 -37.36 10.69 7.61
C LYS A 223 -37.58 11.75 6.54
N GLY A 224 -36.81 12.84 6.56
CA GLY A 224 -36.88 13.91 5.55
C GLY A 224 -36.56 13.44 4.13
N LEU A 225 -35.65 12.47 4.01
CA LEU A 225 -35.31 11.81 2.74
C LEU A 225 -36.41 10.84 2.27
N GLY A 226 -37.40 10.53 3.12
CA GLY A 226 -38.46 9.56 2.82
C GLY A 226 -38.00 8.11 2.95
N GLU A 227 -37.00 7.84 3.78
CA GLU A 227 -36.55 6.49 4.14
C GLU A 227 -37.06 6.13 5.54
N ARG A 228 -37.34 4.85 5.79
CA ARG A 228 -37.86 4.36 7.08
C ARG A 228 -36.77 3.82 8.01
N TYR A 229 -35.72 3.25 7.43
CA TYR A 229 -34.70 2.56 8.22
C TYR A 229 -33.37 3.32 8.20
N LEU A 230 -32.75 3.40 9.37
CA LEU A 230 -31.43 3.97 9.59
C LEU A 230 -30.54 2.91 10.25
N TRP A 231 -29.33 2.75 9.75
CA TRP A 231 -28.28 1.96 10.39
C TRP A 231 -27.28 2.90 11.07
N VAL A 232 -27.05 2.67 12.35
CA VAL A 232 -26.01 3.37 13.13
C VAL A 232 -25.25 2.34 13.96
N ASP A 233 -23.93 2.33 13.86
CA ASP A 233 -23.05 1.40 14.56
C ASP A 233 -23.33 1.31 16.06
N ALA A 234 -23.51 2.45 16.75
CA ALA A 234 -23.76 2.52 18.19
C ALA A 234 -25.08 1.89 18.65
N LEU A 235 -26.07 1.75 17.76
CA LEU A 235 -27.39 1.21 18.09
C LEU A 235 -27.64 -0.16 17.45
N CYS A 236 -27.04 -0.42 16.29
CA CYS A 236 -27.33 -1.57 15.44
C CYS A 236 -26.30 -2.69 15.58
N ILE A 237 -25.16 -2.43 16.22
CA ILE A 237 -24.19 -3.46 16.60
C ILE A 237 -24.45 -3.83 18.06
N GLY A 238 -24.95 -5.05 18.29
CA GLY A 238 -25.12 -5.57 19.65
C GLY A 238 -23.77 -5.68 20.35
N HIS A 239 -23.64 -5.07 21.53
CA HIS A 239 -22.43 -5.12 22.36
C HIS A 239 -22.52 -6.16 23.50
N ASP A 240 -23.63 -6.88 23.56
CA ASP A 240 -23.93 -7.93 24.53
C ASP A 240 -23.31 -9.29 24.18
N ASP A 241 -23.12 -9.57 22.88
CA ASP A 241 -22.42 -10.76 22.38
C ASP A 241 -21.16 -10.37 21.58
N PRO A 242 -19.95 -10.56 22.15
CA PRO A 242 -18.69 -10.25 21.47
C PRO A 242 -18.50 -10.96 20.12
N ALA A 243 -19.03 -12.19 19.95
CA ALA A 243 -18.91 -12.93 18.70
C ALA A 243 -19.76 -12.29 17.60
N GLU A 244 -20.99 -11.89 17.93
CA GLU A 244 -21.87 -11.15 17.03
C GLU A 244 -21.37 -9.73 16.76
N THR A 245 -20.86 -9.01 17.78
CA THR A 245 -20.18 -7.72 17.60
C THR A 245 -19.06 -7.85 16.57
N ALA A 246 -18.17 -8.84 16.76
CA ALA A 246 -17.05 -9.07 15.86
C ALA A 246 -17.52 -9.44 14.45
N ARG A 247 -18.63 -10.19 14.32
CA ARG A 247 -19.25 -10.51 13.02
C ARG A 247 -19.77 -9.26 12.32
N GLN A 248 -20.53 -8.41 13.01
CA GLN A 248 -21.04 -7.15 12.45
C GLN A 248 -19.90 -6.21 12.04
N LEU A 249 -18.87 -6.08 12.87
CA LEU A 249 -17.70 -5.25 12.56
C LEU A 249 -16.93 -5.74 11.33
N ARG A 250 -16.81 -7.06 11.14
CA ARG A 250 -16.26 -7.64 9.90
C ARG A 250 -17.12 -7.35 8.67
N MET A 251 -18.44 -7.22 8.85
CA MET A 251 -19.40 -6.90 7.79
C MET A 251 -19.61 -5.41 7.57
N MET A 252 -18.99 -4.54 8.38
CA MET A 252 -19.27 -3.11 8.37
C MET A 252 -19.10 -2.50 6.98
N GLY A 253 -18.04 -2.86 6.27
CA GLY A 253 -17.83 -2.40 4.90
C GLY A 253 -18.98 -2.75 3.93
N SER A 254 -19.51 -3.97 4.00
CA SER A 254 -20.62 -4.40 3.14
C SER A 254 -21.96 -3.81 3.55
N ILE A 255 -22.15 -3.47 4.84
CA ILE A 255 -23.32 -2.72 5.32
C ILE A 255 -23.34 -1.32 4.68
N TYR A 256 -22.23 -0.57 4.75
CA TYR A 256 -22.15 0.76 4.13
C TYR A 256 -22.31 0.74 2.61
N ALA A 257 -21.78 -0.29 1.93
CA ALA A 257 -21.99 -0.47 0.50
C ALA A 257 -23.45 -0.88 0.14
N SER A 258 -24.15 -1.56 1.05
CA SER A 258 -25.55 -1.95 0.85
C SER A 258 -26.54 -0.79 1.11
N ALA A 259 -26.19 0.15 1.99
CA ALA A 259 -27.02 1.31 2.33
C ALA A 259 -27.45 2.11 1.09
N THR A 260 -28.69 2.60 1.07
CA THR A 260 -29.25 3.45 0.00
C THR A 260 -28.38 4.70 -0.21
N LEU A 261 -27.99 5.33 0.90
CA LEU A 261 -27.04 6.43 1.01
C LEU A 261 -26.42 6.43 2.42
N THR A 262 -25.27 7.07 2.55
CA THR A 262 -24.61 7.30 3.84
C THR A 262 -24.63 8.79 4.17
N ILE A 263 -25.16 9.15 5.33
CA ILE A 263 -25.03 10.48 5.92
C ILE A 263 -23.62 10.57 6.52
N ILE A 264 -22.85 11.57 6.11
CA ILE A 264 -21.50 11.83 6.60
C ILE A 264 -21.53 13.15 7.37
N ALA A 265 -21.45 13.08 8.70
CA ALA A 265 -21.34 14.25 9.55
C ALA A 265 -19.85 14.54 9.82
N ALA A 266 -19.30 15.56 9.15
CA ALA A 266 -17.87 15.83 9.18
C ALA A 266 -17.47 17.06 10.03
N ASP A 267 -18.39 18.00 10.27
CA ASP A 267 -18.10 19.25 11.01
C ASP A 267 -17.90 19.09 12.52
N GLY A 268 -18.48 18.06 13.11
CA GLY A 268 -18.48 17.85 14.56
C GLY A 268 -18.52 16.38 14.92
N ASP A 269 -18.69 16.12 16.21
CA ASP A 269 -18.82 14.77 16.75
C ASP A 269 -20.27 14.44 17.17
N ALA A 270 -20.42 13.34 17.91
CA ALA A 270 -21.70 12.85 18.36
C ALA A 270 -22.50 13.85 19.21
N GLU A 271 -21.80 14.69 19.98
CA GLU A 271 -22.38 15.67 20.91
C GLU A 271 -22.74 16.98 20.20
N ASP A 272 -21.90 17.41 19.25
CA ASP A 272 -22.21 18.59 18.44
C ASP A 272 -23.43 18.37 17.55
N GLY A 273 -23.53 17.18 16.96
CA GLY A 273 -24.54 16.84 15.97
C GLY A 273 -24.36 17.59 14.65
N ILE A 274 -25.45 17.71 13.88
CA ILE A 274 -25.50 18.44 12.61
C ILE A 274 -26.27 19.74 12.86
N VAL A 275 -25.71 20.87 12.45
CA VAL A 275 -26.35 22.20 12.57
C VAL A 275 -27.15 22.54 11.31
N GLY A 276 -28.10 23.47 11.43
CA GLY A 276 -28.89 23.95 10.29
C GLY A 276 -30.05 23.04 9.88
N LEU A 277 -30.42 22.07 10.70
CA LEU A 277 -31.64 21.26 10.54
C LEU A 277 -32.81 21.94 11.27
N ASN A 278 -33.70 22.55 10.50
CA ASN A 278 -34.87 23.27 11.02
C ASN A 278 -35.76 22.34 11.87
N GLY A 279 -36.02 22.74 13.11
CA GLY A 279 -36.90 22.04 14.06
C GLY A 279 -36.19 21.05 15.00
N VAL A 280 -34.95 20.65 14.72
CA VAL A 280 -34.22 19.68 15.56
C VAL A 280 -32.81 20.11 15.99
N SER A 281 -32.23 21.11 15.32
CA SER A 281 -30.87 21.60 15.63
C SER A 281 -30.82 23.13 15.72
N LYS A 282 -29.68 23.66 16.17
CA LYS A 282 -29.39 25.11 16.14
C LYS A 282 -29.17 25.62 14.72
N SER A 283 -29.40 26.92 14.51
CA SER A 283 -29.03 27.60 13.26
C SER A 283 -27.53 27.39 12.97
N ARG A 284 -27.21 27.21 11.68
CA ARG A 284 -25.82 27.05 11.24
C ARG A 284 -25.02 28.36 11.21
N ALA A 285 -25.70 29.51 11.16
CA ALA A 285 -25.07 30.82 10.96
C ALA A 285 -24.01 30.76 9.83
N LEU A 286 -24.47 30.40 8.63
CA LEU A 286 -23.63 30.25 7.45
C LEU A 286 -23.29 31.62 6.87
N GLU A 287 -21.99 31.85 6.64
CA GLU A 287 -21.46 33.06 6.00
C GLU A 287 -21.05 32.73 4.56
N GLN A 288 -22.02 32.72 3.64
CA GLN A 288 -21.72 32.52 2.23
C GLN A 288 -21.00 33.74 1.65
N LYS A 289 -19.82 33.54 1.06
CA LYS A 289 -19.04 34.62 0.45
C LYS A 289 -19.65 35.05 -0.89
N LEU A 290 -20.39 36.16 -0.85
CA LEU A 290 -21.09 36.76 -1.99
C LEU A 290 -20.44 38.08 -2.39
N ILE A 291 -20.11 38.22 -3.66
CA ILE A 291 -19.52 39.45 -4.22
C ILE A 291 -20.46 40.01 -5.28
N SER A 292 -20.75 41.31 -5.22
CA SER A 292 -21.56 41.99 -6.23
C SER A 292 -20.82 42.07 -7.57
N PHE A 293 -21.52 41.79 -8.67
CA PHE A 293 -21.00 41.90 -10.03
C PHE A 293 -22.05 42.56 -10.93
N GLY A 294 -22.04 43.89 -10.98
CA GLY A 294 -23.12 44.67 -11.60
C GLY A 294 -24.46 44.43 -10.90
N SER A 295 -25.49 44.05 -11.66
CA SER A 295 -26.79 43.62 -11.12
C SER A 295 -26.84 42.16 -10.65
N ARG A 296 -25.75 41.41 -10.84
CA ARG A 296 -25.64 39.98 -10.49
C ARG A 296 -24.83 39.81 -9.21
N LYS A 297 -24.80 38.59 -8.70
CA LYS A 297 -23.92 38.17 -7.61
C LYS A 297 -23.03 37.03 -8.06
N VAL A 298 -21.82 36.99 -7.52
CA VAL A 298 -20.86 35.91 -7.70
C VAL A 298 -20.63 35.24 -6.35
N ILE A 299 -20.79 33.93 -6.29
CA ILE A 299 -20.41 33.11 -5.14
C ILE A 299 -18.94 32.76 -5.28
N VAL A 300 -18.18 32.98 -4.21
CA VAL A 300 -16.86 32.37 -4.04
C VAL A 300 -17.08 31.01 -3.38
N ARG A 301 -16.78 29.94 -4.11
CA ARG A 301 -16.98 28.57 -3.62
C ARG A 301 -15.91 28.21 -2.59
N ASP A 302 -16.30 27.40 -1.62
CA ASP A 302 -15.37 26.71 -0.72
C ASP A 302 -15.14 25.27 -1.21
N THR A 303 -14.29 25.11 -2.24
CA THR A 303 -14.09 23.82 -2.91
C THR A 303 -13.03 22.93 -2.30
N HIS A 304 -12.55 23.26 -1.10
CA HIS A 304 -11.60 22.43 -0.36
C HIS A 304 -12.17 21.07 0.07
N ILE A 305 -13.49 20.87 -0.01
CA ILE A 305 -14.19 19.63 0.35
C ILE A 305 -13.66 18.37 -0.34
N PHE A 306 -13.20 18.45 -1.59
CA PHE A 306 -12.73 17.28 -2.37
C PHE A 306 -11.27 17.39 -2.83
N SER A 307 -10.52 18.37 -2.35
CA SER A 307 -9.08 18.42 -2.62
C SER A 307 -8.40 17.18 -2.00
N LEU A 308 -7.36 16.66 -2.67
CA LEU A 308 -6.61 15.45 -2.26
C LEU A 308 -6.12 15.49 -0.80
N VAL A 309 -6.06 16.69 -0.20
CA VAL A 309 -5.87 16.96 1.22
C VAL A 309 -7.25 17.00 1.88
N HIS A 310 -7.82 15.84 2.18
CA HIS A 310 -9.17 15.72 2.72
C HIS A 310 -9.36 16.67 3.92
N GLY A 311 -10.46 17.44 3.88
CA GLY A 311 -10.75 18.58 4.74
C GLY A 311 -10.33 18.34 6.18
N GLN A 312 -9.64 19.32 6.77
CA GLN A 312 -8.91 19.28 8.05
C GLN A 312 -9.76 18.99 9.30
N THR A 313 -10.91 18.32 9.14
CA THR A 313 -11.82 17.89 10.18
C THR A 313 -11.34 16.59 10.84
N PRO A 314 -11.67 16.40 12.13
CA PRO A 314 -11.40 15.15 12.84
C PRO A 314 -11.96 13.90 12.13
N TYR A 315 -13.08 14.03 11.40
CA TYR A 315 -13.73 12.93 10.67
C TYR A 315 -12.79 12.23 9.68
N PHE A 316 -12.11 13.00 8.82
CA PHE A 316 -11.19 12.44 7.81
C PHE A 316 -9.85 12.00 8.39
N SER A 317 -9.62 12.19 9.69
CA SER A 317 -8.45 11.64 10.38
C SER A 317 -8.72 10.29 11.04
N ARG A 318 -9.98 9.86 11.18
CA ARG A 318 -10.35 8.62 11.90
C ARG A 318 -10.32 7.41 10.95
N ALA A 319 -9.52 6.40 11.25
CA ALA A 319 -9.31 5.29 10.32
C ALA A 319 -10.57 4.46 10.03
N TRP A 320 -11.45 4.26 11.02
CA TRP A 320 -12.70 3.50 10.82
C TRP A 320 -13.61 4.15 9.76
N THR A 321 -13.66 5.49 9.68
CA THR A 321 -14.49 6.21 8.71
C THR A 321 -14.00 6.02 7.26
N TYR A 322 -12.77 5.54 7.07
CA TYR A 322 -12.20 5.34 5.74
C TYR A 322 -13.01 4.34 4.91
N GLN A 323 -13.30 3.15 5.46
CA GLN A 323 -14.09 2.15 4.73
C GLN A 323 -15.56 2.55 4.64
N GLU A 324 -16.10 3.21 5.67
CA GLU A 324 -17.47 3.76 5.70
C GLU A 324 -17.67 4.74 4.53
N HIS A 325 -16.70 5.63 4.34
CA HIS A 325 -16.67 6.60 3.26
C HIS A 325 -16.39 5.97 1.89
N ARG A 326 -15.37 5.10 1.76
CA ARG A 326 -14.95 4.57 0.46
C ARG A 326 -15.96 3.60 -0.14
N LEU A 327 -16.70 2.87 0.69
CA LEU A 327 -17.66 1.85 0.23
C LEU A 327 -19.08 2.39 0.05
N ALA A 328 -19.40 3.57 0.58
CA ALA A 328 -20.69 4.21 0.38
C ALA A 328 -20.96 4.53 -1.11
N LYS A 329 -22.07 4.02 -1.65
CA LYS A 329 -22.47 4.25 -3.05
C LYS A 329 -23.01 5.66 -3.33
N ARG A 330 -23.59 6.29 -2.30
CA ARG A 330 -24.11 7.67 -2.30
C ARG A 330 -23.78 8.28 -0.94
N LYS A 331 -23.30 9.50 -0.94
CA LYS A 331 -22.80 10.19 0.25
C LYS A 331 -23.48 11.54 0.35
N LEU A 332 -24.07 11.79 1.51
CA LEU A 332 -24.62 13.09 1.88
C LEU A 332 -23.73 13.67 2.98
N TYR A 333 -22.87 14.62 2.62
CA TYR A 333 -22.00 15.31 3.57
C TYR A 333 -22.72 16.47 4.23
N PHE A 334 -22.44 16.63 5.52
CA PHE A 334 -22.56 17.89 6.23
C PHE A 334 -21.13 18.31 6.62
N LEU A 335 -20.59 19.24 5.85
CA LEU A 335 -19.24 19.76 5.97
C LEU A 335 -19.23 21.27 5.71
N TYR A 336 -18.44 22.01 6.47
CA TYR A 336 -18.36 23.47 6.48
C TYR A 336 -19.74 24.14 6.58
N LYS A 337 -20.64 23.54 7.37
CA LYS A 337 -22.03 23.95 7.62
C LYS A 337 -22.96 23.84 6.41
N THR A 338 -22.52 23.21 5.32
CA THR A 338 -23.26 23.05 4.07
C THR A 338 -23.51 21.58 3.74
N ALA A 339 -24.58 21.31 2.97
CA ALA A 339 -24.88 19.97 2.48
C ALA A 339 -24.23 19.69 1.12
N HIS A 340 -23.66 18.50 0.96
CA HIS A 340 -23.07 18.08 -0.32
C HIS A 340 -23.46 16.64 -0.66
N TRP A 341 -23.58 16.37 -1.94
CA TRP A 341 -23.90 15.08 -2.49
C TRP A 341 -22.75 14.55 -3.33
N GLU A 342 -22.40 13.28 -3.13
CA GLU A 342 -21.51 12.55 -4.04
C GLU A 342 -22.10 11.17 -4.34
N CYS A 343 -22.14 10.82 -5.61
CA CYS A 343 -22.27 9.45 -6.07
C CYS A 343 -21.15 9.12 -7.05
N GLN A 344 -21.12 7.90 -7.56
CA GLN A 344 -20.09 7.43 -8.50
C GLN A 344 -20.10 8.12 -9.87
N HIS A 345 -21.02 9.06 -10.11
CA HIS A 345 -21.25 9.69 -11.41
C HIS A 345 -21.28 11.22 -11.36
N TRP A 346 -21.65 11.78 -10.22
CA TRP A 346 -21.94 13.20 -10.10
C TRP A 346 -21.80 13.65 -8.64
N GLN A 347 -21.34 14.88 -8.47
CA GLN A 347 -21.38 15.60 -7.19
C GLN A 347 -22.29 16.83 -7.31
N SER A 348 -22.97 17.17 -6.22
CA SER A 348 -23.77 18.39 -6.11
C SER A 348 -23.51 19.08 -4.78
N HIS A 349 -23.65 20.39 -4.74
CA HIS A 349 -23.42 21.18 -3.54
C HIS A 349 -24.64 22.07 -3.30
N GLU A 350 -24.89 22.40 -2.03
CA GLU A 350 -26.02 23.25 -1.67
C GLU A 350 -25.99 24.58 -2.44
N GLU A 351 -24.82 25.16 -2.70
CA GLU A 351 -24.64 26.42 -3.43
C GLU A 351 -24.91 26.35 -4.95
N LEU A 352 -25.30 25.20 -5.48
CA LEU A 352 -25.61 25.03 -6.90
C LEU A 352 -27.12 25.06 -7.14
N ILE A 353 -27.59 25.75 -8.18
CA ILE A 353 -29.01 25.67 -8.56
C ILE A 353 -29.38 24.21 -8.95
N PRO A 354 -30.66 23.80 -8.81
CA PRO A 354 -31.10 22.47 -9.23
C PRO A 354 -30.73 22.16 -10.69
N GLY A 355 -30.12 21.01 -10.93
CA GLY A 355 -29.69 20.56 -12.26
C GLY A 355 -28.38 21.18 -12.78
N ALA A 356 -27.74 22.10 -12.05
CA ALA A 356 -26.41 22.58 -12.42
C ALA A 356 -25.38 21.46 -12.24
N GLU A 357 -24.69 21.15 -13.33
CA GLU A 357 -23.54 20.25 -13.34
C GLU A 357 -22.26 21.07 -13.24
N ILE A 358 -21.29 20.59 -12.46
CA ILE A 358 -19.96 21.16 -12.38
C ILE A 358 -18.93 20.07 -12.65
N GLU A 359 -17.76 20.46 -13.14
CA GLU A 359 -16.68 19.49 -13.34
C GLU A 359 -16.18 18.98 -11.98
N THR A 360 -16.25 17.67 -11.77
CA THR A 360 -16.05 17.04 -10.46
C THR A 360 -15.02 15.93 -10.54
N TYR A 361 -14.13 15.85 -9.56
CA TYR A 361 -13.18 14.76 -9.45
C TYR A 361 -13.82 13.64 -8.63
N ILE A 362 -14.25 12.58 -9.32
CA ILE A 362 -14.71 11.35 -8.69
C ILE A 362 -13.55 10.37 -8.73
N GLU A 363 -13.04 10.00 -7.56
CA GLU A 363 -11.88 9.13 -7.37
C GLU A 363 -11.99 7.83 -8.20
N PRO A 364 -11.21 7.68 -9.30
CA PRO A 364 -11.37 6.55 -10.21
C PRO A 364 -10.67 5.28 -9.72
N ARG A 365 -9.71 5.38 -8.77
CA ARG A 365 -8.82 4.27 -8.41
C ARG A 365 -9.53 3.03 -7.86
N LEU A 366 -10.66 3.22 -7.17
CA LEU A 366 -11.46 2.10 -6.68
C LEU A 366 -12.21 1.42 -7.83
N VAL A 367 -12.68 2.19 -8.81
CA VAL A 367 -13.46 1.69 -9.95
C VAL A 367 -12.63 0.74 -10.81
N GLU A 368 -11.37 1.07 -11.07
CA GLU A 368 -10.44 0.20 -11.83
C GLU A 368 -10.33 -1.19 -11.19
N SER A 369 -10.17 -1.24 -9.87
CA SER A 369 -10.15 -2.52 -9.16
C SER A 369 -11.47 -3.26 -9.30
N LEU A 370 -12.62 -2.57 -9.22
CA LEU A 370 -13.94 -3.20 -9.35
C LEU A 370 -14.25 -3.75 -10.75
N ASP A 371 -13.55 -3.30 -11.78
CA ASP A 371 -13.60 -3.89 -13.12
C ASP A 371 -12.68 -5.11 -13.30
N GLY A 372 -12.03 -5.55 -12.21
CA GLY A 372 -11.19 -6.74 -12.19
C GLY A 372 -9.71 -6.45 -12.49
N PHE A 373 -9.27 -5.18 -12.48
CA PHE A 373 -7.87 -4.81 -12.74
C PHE A 373 -7.10 -4.63 -11.42
N PRO A 374 -6.15 -5.54 -11.07
CA PRO A 374 -5.41 -5.48 -9.81
C PRO A 374 -4.23 -4.52 -9.90
N GLU A 375 -4.51 -3.21 -9.84
CA GLU A 375 -3.50 -2.17 -10.01
C GLU A 375 -2.82 -1.81 -8.69
N LEU A 376 -1.55 -2.22 -8.57
CA LEU A 376 -0.77 -2.09 -7.33
C LEU A 376 -0.55 -0.63 -6.92
N SER A 377 -0.43 0.30 -7.87
CA SER A 377 -0.27 1.72 -7.57
C SER A 377 -1.55 2.33 -6.96
N SER A 378 -2.72 1.97 -7.50
CA SER A 378 -4.04 2.34 -6.95
C SER A 378 -4.21 1.76 -5.54
N LEU A 379 -3.86 0.49 -5.33
CA LEU A 379 -3.87 -0.14 -4.01
C LEU A 379 -2.91 0.57 -3.02
N SER A 380 -1.70 0.90 -3.45
CA SER A 380 -0.71 1.60 -2.61
C SER A 380 -1.21 2.97 -2.16
N ASN A 381 -1.94 3.71 -3.01
CA ASN A 381 -2.55 4.98 -2.63
C ASN A 381 -3.68 4.79 -1.61
N ILE A 382 -4.53 3.78 -1.81
CA ILE A 382 -5.62 3.44 -0.88
C ILE A 382 -5.04 3.11 0.51
N ILE A 383 -4.06 2.22 0.55
CA ILE A 383 -3.40 1.81 1.79
C ILE A 383 -2.66 2.99 2.43
N GLY A 384 -1.93 3.78 1.65
CA GLY A 384 -1.21 4.95 2.14
C GLY A 384 -2.13 5.95 2.83
N SER A 385 -3.26 6.30 2.20
CA SER A 385 -4.25 7.22 2.79
C SER A 385 -4.87 6.68 4.08
N TYR A 386 -5.15 5.37 4.16
CA TYR A 386 -5.69 4.75 5.35
C TYR A 386 -4.66 4.68 6.49
N ASN A 387 -3.43 4.28 6.19
CA ASN A 387 -2.48 3.85 7.21
C ASN A 387 -1.93 5.00 8.07
N ASP A 388 -2.03 6.24 7.60
CA ASP A 388 -1.68 7.45 8.37
C ASP A 388 -2.81 7.91 9.31
N MET A 389 -4.02 7.38 9.15
CA MET A 389 -5.17 7.77 9.97
C MET A 389 -5.04 7.30 11.43
N ASN A 390 -5.77 7.99 12.30
CA ASN A 390 -5.83 7.76 13.73
C ASN A 390 -6.78 6.61 14.08
N LEU A 391 -6.29 5.71 14.92
CA LEU A 391 -7.04 4.62 15.54
C LEU A 391 -7.02 4.82 17.05
N ARG A 392 -8.17 4.62 17.70
CA ARG A 392 -8.26 4.58 19.17
C ARG A 392 -7.47 3.40 19.74
N TYR A 393 -7.57 2.25 19.08
CA TYR A 393 -6.83 1.03 19.42
C TYR A 393 -5.95 0.68 18.23
N PRO A 394 -4.61 0.78 18.34
CA PRO A 394 -3.71 0.51 17.23
C PRO A 394 -3.87 -0.89 16.63
N GLU A 395 -4.23 -1.89 17.45
CA GLU A 395 -4.50 -3.26 17.02
C GLU A 395 -5.71 -3.41 16.07
N ASP A 396 -6.59 -2.40 15.98
CA ASP A 396 -7.74 -2.40 15.07
C ASP A 396 -7.36 -2.01 13.61
N ALA A 397 -6.07 -1.86 13.29
CA ALA A 397 -5.61 -1.43 11.96
C ALA A 397 -5.97 -2.37 10.81
N LEU A 398 -5.99 -3.70 11.02
CA LEU A 398 -6.47 -4.62 9.99
C LEU A 398 -8.02 -4.67 9.95
N PRO A 399 -8.74 -4.82 11.08
CA PRO A 399 -10.21 -4.79 11.10
C PRO A 399 -10.81 -3.53 10.46
N GLY A 400 -10.18 -2.37 10.67
CA GLY A 400 -10.66 -1.08 10.17
C GLY A 400 -10.63 -0.93 8.64
N ILE A 401 -9.93 -1.81 7.91
CA ILE A 401 -9.85 -1.80 6.44
C ILE A 401 -10.27 -3.15 5.81
N THR A 402 -10.52 -4.19 6.62
CA THR A 402 -10.79 -5.54 6.10
C THR A 402 -12.00 -5.60 5.16
N GLY A 403 -13.04 -4.79 5.41
CA GLY A 403 -14.20 -4.74 4.51
C GLY A 403 -13.82 -4.24 3.11
N LEU A 404 -12.96 -3.22 3.01
CA LEU A 404 -12.45 -2.72 1.74
C LEU A 404 -11.50 -3.73 1.08
N LEU A 405 -10.61 -4.37 1.83
CA LEU A 405 -9.72 -5.40 1.29
C LEU A 405 -10.50 -6.60 0.74
N ALA A 406 -11.60 -7.01 1.41
CA ALA A 406 -12.47 -8.06 0.92
C ALA A 406 -13.11 -7.70 -0.43
N VAL A 407 -13.57 -6.46 -0.60
CA VAL A 407 -14.09 -5.95 -1.88
C VAL A 407 -13.02 -6.00 -2.98
N LEU A 408 -11.79 -5.58 -2.66
CA LEU A 408 -10.66 -5.59 -3.59
C LEU A 408 -10.16 -7.01 -3.91
N SER A 409 -10.31 -7.97 -2.98
CA SER A 409 -9.81 -9.35 -3.14
C SER A 409 -10.36 -10.09 -4.36
N ARG A 410 -11.48 -9.61 -4.91
CA ARG A 410 -12.10 -10.15 -6.13
C ARG A 410 -11.29 -9.88 -7.39
N SER A 411 -10.34 -8.94 -7.32
CA SER A 411 -9.41 -8.60 -8.40
C SER A 411 -7.99 -9.06 -8.08
N PHE A 412 -7.65 -9.11 -6.79
CA PHE A 412 -6.34 -9.57 -6.30
C PHE A 412 -6.44 -11.04 -5.88
N GLU A 413 -6.04 -11.95 -6.78
CA GLU A 413 -6.10 -13.38 -6.52
C GLU A 413 -5.32 -13.77 -5.24
N GLY A 414 -5.90 -14.69 -4.46
CA GLY A 414 -5.37 -15.08 -3.15
C GLY A 414 -5.68 -14.09 -2.02
N GLY A 415 -6.23 -12.92 -2.31
CA GLY A 415 -6.63 -11.93 -1.32
C GLY A 415 -5.47 -11.24 -0.62
N PHE A 416 -5.71 -10.85 0.64
CA PHE A 416 -4.75 -10.05 1.42
C PHE A 416 -4.37 -10.74 2.74
N LEU A 417 -3.09 -11.04 2.90
CA LEU A 417 -2.52 -11.55 4.14
C LEU A 417 -1.96 -10.38 4.97
N PHE A 418 -2.61 -10.05 6.07
CA PHE A 418 -2.37 -8.85 6.88
C PHE A 418 -2.27 -7.57 6.03
N GLY A 419 -3.09 -7.43 4.99
CA GLY A 419 -3.07 -6.28 4.08
C GLY A 419 -2.05 -6.35 2.94
N ILE A 420 -1.19 -7.37 2.88
CA ILE A 420 -0.30 -7.62 1.75
C ILE A 420 -1.04 -8.46 0.68
N PRO A 421 -1.17 -8.00 -0.57
CA PRO A 421 -1.80 -8.78 -1.64
C PRO A 421 -0.97 -10.03 -1.98
N GLU A 422 -1.54 -11.23 -1.89
CA GLU A 422 -0.81 -12.48 -2.18
C GLU A 422 -0.35 -12.54 -3.65
N MET A 423 -1.20 -12.09 -4.59
CA MET A 423 -0.88 -11.92 -6.01
C MET A 423 0.48 -11.23 -6.26
N PHE A 424 0.80 -10.19 -5.48
CA PHE A 424 2.03 -9.40 -5.59
C PHE A 424 2.95 -9.57 -4.38
N PHE A 425 2.87 -10.68 -3.65
CA PHE A 425 3.51 -10.84 -2.34
C PHE A 425 4.99 -10.47 -2.34
N HIS A 426 5.76 -10.92 -3.34
CA HIS A 426 7.20 -10.62 -3.46
C HIS A 426 7.52 -9.13 -3.61
N ARG A 427 6.63 -8.37 -4.25
CA ARG A 427 6.80 -6.93 -4.44
C ARG A 427 6.29 -6.17 -3.22
N ALA A 428 5.08 -6.47 -2.79
CA ALA A 428 4.42 -5.80 -1.68
C ALA A 428 5.08 -6.07 -0.32
N LEU A 429 5.75 -7.22 -0.14
CA LEU A 429 6.55 -7.48 1.06
C LEU A 429 7.77 -6.53 1.17
N ALA A 430 8.22 -5.93 0.08
CA ALA A 430 9.28 -4.91 0.08
C ALA A 430 8.73 -3.47 0.23
N TRP A 431 7.53 -3.31 0.81
CA TRP A 431 6.94 -1.99 1.08
C TRP A 431 7.92 -1.08 1.83
N ARG A 432 7.79 0.24 1.73
CA ARG A 432 8.67 1.20 2.41
C ARG A 432 7.91 2.47 2.80
N PRO A 433 8.46 3.35 3.65
CA PRO A 433 7.88 4.67 3.85
C PRO A 433 7.72 5.40 2.51
N GLN A 434 6.62 6.12 2.32
CA GLN A 434 6.30 6.79 1.05
C GLN A 434 7.36 7.83 0.64
N TRP A 435 7.91 8.55 1.62
CA TRP A 435 8.94 9.57 1.41
C TRP A 435 10.15 9.29 2.32
N PRO A 436 11.36 9.73 1.95
CA PRO A 436 12.56 9.57 2.78
C PRO A 436 12.43 10.12 4.19
N PHE A 437 11.66 11.18 4.41
CA PHE A 437 11.47 11.84 5.71
C PHE A 437 10.21 11.35 6.46
N THR A 438 9.55 10.30 5.98
CA THR A 438 8.34 9.79 6.64
C THR A 438 8.73 9.11 7.95
N GLU A 439 8.07 9.49 9.05
CA GLU A 439 8.20 8.86 10.36
C GLU A 439 7.09 7.82 10.55
N LEU A 440 7.45 6.55 10.46
CA LEU A 440 6.55 5.44 10.75
C LEU A 440 6.60 5.10 12.24
N GLN A 441 5.43 4.89 12.83
CA GLN A 441 5.29 4.52 14.24
C GLN A 441 4.83 3.08 14.36
N HIS A 442 5.53 2.25 15.13
CA HIS A 442 5.10 0.88 15.38
C HIS A 442 3.79 0.87 16.18
N ARG A 443 2.81 0.07 15.75
CA ARG A 443 1.54 -0.08 16.45
C ARG A 443 1.67 -1.07 17.60
N THR A 444 1.80 -0.54 18.81
CA THR A 444 1.79 -1.35 20.03
C THR A 444 0.34 -1.65 20.44
N PRO A 445 0.02 -2.87 20.89
CA PRO A 445 -1.31 -3.17 21.41
C PRO A 445 -1.64 -2.28 22.60
N SER A 446 -2.90 -1.87 22.69
CA SER A 446 -3.41 -1.12 23.83
C SER A 446 -3.62 -1.99 25.07
N ASP A 447 -3.90 -1.36 26.21
CA ASP A 447 -4.28 -2.03 27.47
C ASP A 447 -5.71 -2.62 27.43
N ARG A 448 -6.37 -2.65 26.24
CA ARG A 448 -7.72 -3.21 26.07
C ARG A 448 -7.74 -4.71 26.42
N PRO A 449 -8.73 -5.19 27.20
CA PRO A 449 -8.85 -6.61 27.53
C PRO A 449 -8.87 -7.50 26.29
N ARG A 450 -8.20 -8.66 26.35
CA ARG A 450 -8.07 -9.59 25.21
C ARG A 450 -9.42 -10.04 24.66
N GLU A 451 -10.41 -10.28 25.50
CA GLU A 451 -11.76 -10.68 25.05
C GLU A 451 -12.46 -9.59 24.23
N SER A 452 -12.01 -8.34 24.35
CA SER A 452 -12.54 -7.17 23.63
C SER A 452 -11.74 -6.81 22.38
N GLN A 453 -10.66 -7.54 22.06
CA GLN A 453 -9.84 -7.32 20.87
C GLN A 453 -10.45 -8.03 19.65
N LEU A 454 -10.46 -7.37 18.50
CA LEU A 454 -11.04 -7.94 17.26
C LEU A 454 -10.11 -8.95 16.59
N LEU A 455 -8.80 -8.81 16.78
CA LEU A 455 -7.80 -9.77 16.37
C LEU A 455 -7.09 -10.34 17.59
N SER A 456 -6.88 -11.65 17.58
CA SER A 456 -6.08 -12.32 18.58
C SER A 456 -4.60 -12.19 18.24
N GLY A 457 -3.88 -11.31 18.94
CA GLY A 457 -2.42 -11.23 18.88
C GLY A 457 -1.86 -9.92 18.31
N HIS A 458 -0.54 -9.88 18.19
CA HIS A 458 0.19 -8.71 17.70
C HIS A 458 0.12 -8.61 16.17
N LEU A 459 0.08 -7.38 15.66
CA LEU A 459 0.23 -7.13 14.23
C LEU A 459 1.68 -7.46 13.82
N PRO A 460 1.90 -8.16 12.70
CA PRO A 460 3.22 -8.61 12.30
C PRO A 460 4.10 -7.45 11.80
N SER A 461 5.38 -7.43 12.18
CA SER A 461 6.30 -6.35 11.75
C SER A 461 6.63 -6.36 10.25
N TRP A 462 6.43 -7.51 9.58
CA TRP A 462 6.64 -7.67 8.15
C TRP A 462 5.53 -7.04 7.29
N SER A 463 4.36 -6.76 7.88
CA SER A 463 3.25 -6.08 7.19
C SER A 463 3.18 -4.59 7.55
N TRP A 464 2.73 -3.78 6.61
CA TRP A 464 2.50 -2.35 6.81
C TRP A 464 1.44 -2.07 7.87
N VAL A 465 0.48 -2.99 8.10
CA VAL A 465 -0.59 -2.79 9.12
C VAL A 465 -0.03 -2.64 10.53
N GLY A 466 1.15 -3.22 10.81
CA GLY A 466 1.85 -3.08 12.08
C GLY A 466 2.45 -1.69 12.32
N TRP A 467 2.31 -0.76 11.38
CA TRP A 467 2.91 0.57 11.42
C TRP A 467 1.86 1.64 11.11
N LYS A 468 1.99 2.82 11.70
CA LYS A 468 1.23 4.03 11.35
C LYS A 468 2.12 4.94 10.50
N GLY A 469 1.56 5.49 9.43
CA GLY A 469 2.23 6.44 8.54
C GLY A 469 2.05 6.11 7.06
N LEU A 470 2.46 7.03 6.19
CA LEU A 470 2.36 6.88 4.74
C LEU A 470 3.35 5.80 4.24
N VAL A 471 2.81 4.75 3.62
CA VAL A 471 3.59 3.62 3.08
C VAL A 471 3.40 3.48 1.57
N ASN A 472 4.37 2.85 0.93
CA ASN A 472 4.41 2.57 -0.50
C ASN A 472 4.65 1.07 -0.73
N LEU A 473 3.78 0.40 -1.48
CA LEU A 473 3.94 -1.03 -1.84
C LEU A 473 4.84 -1.27 -3.05
N GLY A 474 5.29 -0.21 -3.70
CA GLY A 474 6.04 -0.22 -4.95
C GLY A 474 5.13 -0.16 -6.18
N GLN A 475 5.77 -0.28 -7.35
CA GLN A 475 5.11 -0.41 -8.64
C GLN A 475 5.40 -1.79 -9.21
N GLU A 476 4.58 -2.20 -10.16
CA GLU A 476 4.76 -3.41 -10.95
C GLU A 476 4.29 -3.07 -12.37
N ALA A 477 4.77 -3.80 -13.38
CA ALA A 477 4.44 -3.60 -14.78
C ALA A 477 2.99 -4.04 -15.11
N GLY A 478 2.01 -3.54 -14.35
CA GLY A 478 0.57 -3.71 -14.55
C GLY A 478 0.04 -2.66 -15.51
N ARG A 479 -0.17 -1.43 -15.04
CA ARG A 479 -0.54 -0.25 -15.83
C ARG A 479 0.65 0.66 -16.11
N ILE A 480 0.76 1.16 -17.34
CA ILE A 480 1.68 2.24 -17.70
C ILE A 480 0.88 3.40 -18.27
N ASN A 481 1.06 4.59 -17.70
CA ASN A 481 0.62 5.84 -18.33
C ASN A 481 1.77 6.49 -19.10
N ASP A 482 1.43 7.39 -20.02
CA ASP A 482 2.39 8.08 -20.89
C ASP A 482 3.40 8.97 -20.11
N ILE A 483 3.01 9.43 -18.91
CA ILE A 483 3.82 10.22 -17.99
C ILE A 483 4.88 9.38 -17.26
N ALA A 484 4.67 8.06 -17.14
CA ALA A 484 5.55 7.17 -16.39
C ALA A 484 6.98 7.25 -16.95
N SER A 485 7.94 7.55 -16.07
CA SER A 485 9.36 7.67 -16.45
C SER A 485 10.14 6.37 -16.24
N THR A 486 9.53 5.39 -15.56
CA THR A 486 10.12 4.12 -15.17
C THR A 486 9.05 3.03 -15.18
N ILE A 487 9.45 1.80 -15.50
CA ILE A 487 8.65 0.59 -15.35
C ILE A 487 9.47 -0.48 -14.61
N GLU A 488 8.83 -1.22 -13.70
CA GLU A 488 9.46 -2.22 -12.87
C GLU A 488 8.80 -3.59 -13.02
N GLU A 489 9.61 -4.64 -13.15
CA GLU A 489 9.16 -6.03 -13.17
C GLU A 489 9.79 -6.79 -12.00
N THR A 490 8.96 -7.40 -11.18
CA THR A 490 9.43 -8.23 -10.07
C THR A 490 9.60 -9.68 -10.49
N TYR A 491 10.67 -10.31 -10.01
CA TYR A 491 11.07 -11.69 -10.22
C TYR A 491 11.21 -12.37 -8.84
N PRO A 492 10.41 -13.41 -8.53
CA PRO A 492 10.52 -14.16 -7.29
C PRO A 492 11.91 -14.77 -7.12
N MET A 493 12.47 -14.67 -5.90
CA MET A 493 13.72 -15.34 -5.51
C MET A 493 13.52 -16.35 -4.38
N VAL A 494 12.38 -16.27 -3.70
CA VAL A 494 12.14 -16.91 -2.40
C VAL A 494 10.73 -17.48 -2.41
N GLU A 495 10.56 -18.71 -1.95
CA GLU A 495 9.24 -19.26 -1.64
C GLU A 495 8.84 -18.88 -0.21
N TRP A 496 7.63 -18.35 -0.07
CA TRP A 496 7.10 -17.90 1.21
C TRP A 496 5.97 -18.82 1.68
N TYR A 497 5.97 -19.08 2.98
CA TYR A 497 4.93 -19.85 3.66
C TYR A 497 4.48 -19.09 4.89
N THR A 498 3.29 -19.41 5.39
CA THR A 498 2.72 -18.78 6.58
C THR A 498 2.01 -19.78 7.48
N ALA A 499 1.99 -19.49 8.79
CA ALA A 499 1.28 -20.29 9.79
C ALA A 499 0.91 -19.47 11.04
N SER A 500 -0.02 -20.01 11.84
CA SER A 500 -0.49 -19.39 13.09
C SER A 500 0.53 -19.42 14.23
N SER A 501 1.53 -20.30 14.15
CA SER A 501 2.54 -20.51 15.20
C SER A 501 3.96 -20.38 14.63
N PRO A 502 4.92 -19.78 15.35
CA PRO A 502 6.31 -19.67 14.90
C PRO A 502 7.03 -21.04 14.89
N THR A 503 6.49 -22.04 15.59
CA THR A 503 7.03 -23.40 15.65
C THR A 503 6.28 -24.38 14.74
N ALA A 504 5.43 -23.89 13.84
CA ALA A 504 4.66 -24.73 12.92
C ALA A 504 5.58 -25.65 12.10
N SER A 505 5.20 -26.91 12.02
CA SER A 505 5.83 -27.93 11.17
C SER A 505 5.61 -27.62 9.68
N ALA A 506 6.34 -28.29 8.79
CA ALA A 506 6.20 -28.06 7.35
C ALA A 506 4.78 -28.35 6.82
N SER A 507 4.07 -29.31 7.40
CA SER A 507 2.69 -29.65 7.03
C SER A 507 1.65 -28.65 7.50
N GLU A 508 1.95 -27.87 8.54
CA GLU A 508 1.06 -26.82 9.08
C GLU A 508 1.27 -25.47 8.37
N ARG A 509 2.29 -25.36 7.51
CA ARG A 509 2.62 -24.14 6.78
C ARG A 509 1.89 -24.09 5.45
N ARG A 510 1.12 -23.02 5.23
CA ARG A 510 0.49 -22.74 3.93
C ARG A 510 1.46 -21.99 3.04
N CYS A 511 1.68 -22.49 1.82
CA CYS A 511 2.44 -21.76 0.80
C CYS A 511 1.66 -20.51 0.34
N ILE A 512 2.35 -19.37 0.25
CA ILE A 512 1.81 -18.12 -0.29
C ILE A 512 2.12 -18.09 -1.79
N ARG A 513 1.08 -17.97 -2.62
CA ARG A 513 1.21 -18.03 -4.08
C ARG A 513 1.15 -16.63 -4.68
N SER A 514 2.29 -16.14 -5.16
CA SER A 514 2.35 -14.92 -5.97
C SER A 514 2.34 -15.29 -7.45
N ASN A 515 1.18 -15.16 -8.07
CA ASN A 515 0.90 -15.62 -9.42
C ASN A 515 1.10 -14.54 -10.50
N TRP A 516 1.26 -13.26 -10.13
CA TRP A 516 1.45 -12.17 -11.11
C TRP A 516 2.64 -12.44 -12.04
N TYR A 517 3.77 -12.85 -11.44
CA TYR A 517 4.97 -13.22 -12.17
C TYR A 517 4.72 -14.33 -13.18
N GLU A 518 4.04 -15.40 -12.76
CA GLU A 518 3.78 -16.58 -13.59
C GLU A 518 2.91 -16.22 -14.80
N HIS A 519 1.79 -15.52 -14.57
CA HIS A 519 0.93 -15.02 -15.64
C HIS A 519 1.70 -14.12 -16.62
N ARG A 520 2.57 -13.25 -16.09
CA ARG A 520 3.40 -12.37 -16.90
C ARG A 520 4.36 -13.14 -17.80
N GLU A 521 5.07 -14.11 -17.26
CA GLU A 521 6.05 -14.87 -18.02
C GLU A 521 5.43 -15.87 -19.01
N GLU A 522 4.33 -16.52 -18.64
CA GLU A 522 3.56 -17.39 -19.54
C GLU A 522 3.08 -16.62 -20.78
N TRP A 523 2.53 -15.43 -20.55
CA TRP A 523 2.07 -14.57 -21.62
C TRP A 523 3.23 -14.10 -22.51
N LYS A 524 4.36 -13.66 -21.93
CA LYS A 524 5.54 -13.23 -22.71
C LYS A 524 6.11 -14.36 -23.58
N ARG A 525 5.95 -15.62 -23.16
CA ARG A 525 6.33 -16.82 -23.94
C ARG A 525 5.32 -17.17 -25.02
N GLY A 526 4.19 -16.47 -25.10
CA GLY A 526 3.10 -16.77 -26.03
C GLY A 526 2.34 -18.05 -25.69
N MET A 527 2.43 -18.54 -24.45
CA MET A 527 1.79 -19.80 -24.03
C MET A 527 0.30 -19.64 -23.76
N THR A 528 -0.15 -18.40 -23.51
CA THR A 528 -1.51 -18.11 -23.04
C THR A 528 -2.14 -16.99 -23.87
N GLN A 529 -3.31 -17.24 -24.45
CA GLN A 529 -4.18 -16.18 -24.97
C GLN A 529 -5.21 -15.83 -23.91
N LEU A 530 -5.30 -14.55 -23.55
CA LEU A 530 -6.21 -14.08 -22.52
C LEU A 530 -7.48 -13.50 -23.16
N PRO A 531 -8.68 -13.99 -22.81
CA PRO A 531 -9.94 -13.47 -23.35
C PRO A 531 -10.11 -11.97 -23.13
N GLY A 532 -10.73 -11.29 -24.08
CA GLY A 532 -11.06 -9.87 -23.98
C GLY A 532 -9.91 -8.90 -24.23
N TRP A 533 -8.66 -9.37 -24.32
CA TRP A 533 -7.48 -8.57 -24.64
C TRP A 533 -7.22 -8.49 -26.15
N THR A 534 -7.00 -7.28 -26.65
CA THR A 534 -6.64 -7.01 -28.05
C THR A 534 -5.32 -6.23 -28.08
N ALA A 535 -4.37 -6.73 -28.88
CA ALA A 535 -3.15 -6.00 -29.20
C ALA A 535 -3.45 -4.91 -30.22
N VAL A 536 -2.97 -3.70 -29.97
CA VAL A 536 -3.08 -2.54 -30.86
C VAL A 536 -1.66 -2.05 -31.12
N ASP A 537 -1.31 -1.95 -32.40
CA ASP A 537 -0.05 -1.34 -32.81
C ASP A 537 -0.13 0.17 -32.59
N MET A 538 0.93 0.74 -32.05
CA MET A 538 1.01 2.18 -31.79
C MET A 538 1.28 2.94 -33.09
N GLU A 539 0.54 4.04 -33.29
CA GLU A 539 0.76 4.94 -34.44
C GLU A 539 2.03 5.79 -34.30
N ASP A 540 2.45 6.11 -33.06
CA ASP A 540 3.68 6.85 -32.72
C ASP A 540 4.27 6.35 -31.38
N ASP A 541 5.60 6.38 -31.29
CA ASP A 541 6.39 6.10 -30.08
C ASP A 541 6.32 7.24 -29.05
N LYS A 542 5.85 8.43 -29.44
CA LYS A 542 5.72 9.60 -28.58
C LYS A 542 4.51 9.49 -27.65
N GLY A 543 4.73 9.84 -26.38
CA GLY A 543 3.70 10.02 -25.37
C GLY A 543 2.93 11.32 -25.59
N THR A 544 1.71 11.40 -25.07
CA THR A 544 0.91 12.64 -25.12
C THR A 544 1.45 13.72 -24.20
N TYR A 545 2.23 13.36 -23.18
CA TYR A 545 2.94 14.30 -22.33
C TYR A 545 4.31 14.70 -22.90
N LYS A 546 4.45 15.98 -23.27
CA LYS A 546 5.71 16.64 -23.72
C LYS A 546 6.42 16.00 -24.92
N ASP A 547 5.71 15.20 -25.72
CA ASP A 547 6.26 14.40 -26.83
C ASP A 547 7.39 13.44 -26.39
N GLU A 548 7.46 13.08 -25.10
CA GLU A 548 8.49 12.19 -24.57
C GLU A 548 8.24 10.74 -25.00
N PRO A 549 9.28 9.92 -25.25
CA PRO A 549 9.10 8.54 -25.69
C PRO A 549 8.37 7.73 -24.62
N ARG A 550 7.44 6.85 -25.01
CA ARG A 550 6.77 5.92 -24.09
C ARG A 550 7.70 4.79 -23.65
N ILE A 551 7.49 4.27 -22.44
CA ILE A 551 8.22 3.12 -21.90
C ILE A 551 7.30 1.90 -21.82
N PHE A 552 7.84 0.71 -22.09
CA PHE A 552 7.09 -0.55 -22.14
C PHE A 552 7.84 -1.61 -21.33
N PRO A 553 7.18 -2.67 -20.85
CA PRO A 553 7.89 -3.76 -20.20
C PRO A 553 8.72 -4.53 -21.20
N ALA A 554 9.77 -5.16 -20.67
CA ALA A 554 10.72 -5.92 -21.45
C ALA A 554 10.01 -7.02 -22.26
N GLY A 555 10.26 -7.05 -23.57
CA GLY A 555 9.72 -8.07 -24.49
C GLY A 555 8.37 -7.74 -25.12
N CYS A 556 7.72 -6.61 -24.79
CA CYS A 556 6.41 -6.25 -25.34
C CYS A 556 6.46 -5.55 -26.72
N GLY A 557 7.66 -5.21 -27.22
CA GLY A 557 7.87 -4.74 -28.59
C GLY A 557 7.14 -3.44 -28.97
N GLY A 558 6.80 -2.58 -27.99
CA GLY A 558 6.09 -1.31 -28.23
C GLY A 558 4.59 -1.44 -28.50
N ARG A 559 4.01 -2.65 -28.39
CA ARG A 559 2.57 -2.87 -28.56
C ARG A 559 1.80 -2.42 -27.35
N VAL A 560 0.62 -1.85 -27.57
CA VAL A 560 -0.35 -1.60 -26.51
C VAL A 560 -1.45 -2.64 -26.45
N TYR A 561 -1.89 -3.05 -25.26
CA TYR A 561 -3.00 -3.97 -25.08
C TYR A 561 -4.19 -3.26 -24.45
N ARG A 562 -5.37 -3.54 -24.98
CA ARG A 562 -6.65 -3.03 -24.49
C ARG A 562 -7.56 -4.19 -24.15
N HIS A 563 -8.26 -4.08 -23.03
CA HIS A 563 -9.28 -5.05 -22.63
C HIS A 563 -10.66 -4.43 -22.79
N GLN A 564 -11.64 -5.19 -23.27
CA GLN A 564 -13.01 -4.71 -23.52
C GLN A 564 -13.70 -4.09 -22.28
N ASN A 565 -13.28 -4.47 -21.07
CA ASN A 565 -13.81 -3.95 -19.80
C ASN A 565 -13.02 -2.74 -19.27
N MET A 566 -11.97 -2.26 -19.94
CA MET A 566 -11.30 -1.03 -19.51
C MET A 566 -12.25 0.17 -19.67
N ILE A 567 -12.40 0.98 -18.62
CA ILE A 567 -13.17 2.22 -18.69
C ILE A 567 -12.40 3.22 -19.54
N HIS A 568 -12.99 3.63 -20.67
CA HIS A 568 -12.36 4.58 -21.60
C HIS A 568 -12.76 6.05 -21.39
N ASP A 569 -13.72 6.41 -20.53
CA ASP A 569 -13.95 7.83 -20.23
C ASP A 569 -14.89 8.11 -19.07
N LYS A 570 -14.63 9.24 -18.38
CA LYS A 570 -15.64 10.19 -17.88
C LYS A 570 -15.04 11.58 -17.63
N ASN A 571 -13.74 11.71 -17.33
CA ASN A 571 -13.09 13.00 -17.06
C ASN A 571 -11.67 13.15 -17.66
N HIS A 572 -11.15 12.16 -18.40
CA HIS A 572 -9.74 12.14 -18.82
C HIS A 572 -9.50 11.71 -20.28
N GLY A 573 -10.55 11.55 -21.10
CA GLY A 573 -10.41 11.13 -22.50
C GLY A 573 -9.93 9.69 -22.64
N PRO A 574 -9.69 9.19 -23.88
CA PRO A 574 -9.17 7.84 -24.09
C PRO A 574 -7.82 7.73 -23.37
N THR A 575 -7.80 6.98 -22.28
CA THR A 575 -6.57 6.75 -21.52
C THR A 575 -5.52 6.19 -22.49
N ASN A 576 -4.40 6.91 -22.66
CA ASN A 576 -3.20 6.39 -23.33
C ASN A 576 -2.52 5.29 -22.52
N ASP A 577 -3.20 4.81 -21.49
CA ASP A 577 -2.74 3.80 -20.58
C ASP A 577 -2.70 2.45 -21.27
N TRP A 578 -1.59 1.79 -21.00
CA TRP A 578 -1.29 0.46 -21.40
C TRP A 578 -1.42 -0.46 -20.20
N TYR A 579 -1.92 -1.68 -20.41
CA TYR A 579 -1.83 -2.71 -19.40
C TYR A 579 -1.11 -3.94 -19.94
N PHE A 580 -0.30 -4.57 -19.10
CA PHE A 580 0.19 -5.92 -19.36
C PHE A 580 -1.03 -6.86 -19.36
N PRO A 581 -1.21 -7.75 -20.36
CA PRO A 581 -2.35 -8.67 -20.34
C PRO A 581 -2.30 -9.65 -19.17
N PHE A 582 -3.36 -9.71 -18.38
CA PHE A 582 -3.51 -10.66 -17.27
C PHE A 582 -4.95 -11.23 -17.23
N PRO A 583 -5.22 -12.33 -16.50
CA PRO A 583 -6.57 -12.82 -16.32
C PRO A 583 -7.47 -11.78 -15.62
N VAL A 584 -8.45 -11.21 -16.33
CA VAL A 584 -9.39 -10.22 -15.76
C VAL A 584 -10.59 -10.94 -15.15
N ALA A 585 -10.80 -10.76 -13.84
CA ALA A 585 -11.93 -11.34 -13.13
C ALA A 585 -13.25 -10.71 -13.58
N GLN A 586 -14.27 -11.53 -13.85
CA GLN A 586 -15.63 -11.05 -14.12
C GLN A 586 -16.36 -10.83 -12.80
N ILE A 587 -16.24 -9.62 -12.25
CA ILE A 587 -16.80 -9.26 -10.95
C ILE A 587 -18.28 -8.90 -11.07
N SER A 588 -19.10 -9.58 -10.29
CA SER A 588 -20.55 -9.36 -10.13
C SER A 588 -20.97 -9.44 -8.66
N GLY A 589 -22.23 -9.14 -8.35
CA GLY A 589 -22.80 -9.30 -7.00
C GLY A 589 -22.74 -10.73 -6.44
N ALA A 590 -22.55 -11.74 -7.30
CA ALA A 590 -22.37 -13.14 -6.91
C ALA A 590 -20.88 -13.51 -6.68
N THR A 591 -19.94 -12.63 -7.01
CA THR A 591 -18.51 -12.88 -6.81
C THR A 591 -18.15 -12.68 -5.35
N GLU A 592 -17.98 -13.77 -4.63
CA GLU A 592 -17.58 -13.77 -3.22
C GLU A 592 -16.15 -13.24 -3.03
N PRO A 593 -15.86 -12.58 -1.89
CA PRO A 593 -14.50 -12.17 -1.54
C PRO A 593 -13.67 -13.40 -1.17
N SER A 594 -12.37 -13.36 -1.47
CA SER A 594 -11.44 -14.41 -1.09
C SER A 594 -10.37 -13.82 -0.18
N MET A 595 -10.45 -14.08 1.11
CA MET A 595 -9.47 -13.62 2.10
C MET A 595 -8.79 -14.82 2.75
N PRO A 596 -7.45 -14.86 2.80
CA PRO A 596 -6.74 -15.96 3.44
C PRO A 596 -6.90 -15.89 4.96
N ASP A 597 -6.65 -17.02 5.63
CA ASP A 597 -6.46 -17.02 7.08
C ASP A 597 -5.32 -16.06 7.45
N GLN A 598 -5.57 -15.21 8.45
CA GLN A 598 -4.63 -14.18 8.88
C GLN A 598 -3.58 -14.79 9.83
N THR A 599 -2.61 -15.49 9.23
CA THR A 599 -1.50 -16.17 9.92
C THR A 599 -0.26 -15.27 10.06
N PRO A 600 0.17 -14.92 11.29
CA PRO A 600 1.12 -13.81 11.50
C PRO A 600 2.59 -14.17 11.28
N TYR A 601 2.94 -15.45 11.15
CA TYR A 601 4.34 -15.89 10.98
C TYR A 601 4.62 -16.23 9.52
N LEU A 602 5.75 -15.74 9.01
CA LEU A 602 6.29 -16.10 7.71
C LEU A 602 7.46 -17.07 7.85
N PHE A 603 7.56 -17.99 6.91
CA PHE A 603 8.65 -18.95 6.79
C PHE A 603 9.15 -18.93 5.36
N SER A 604 10.47 -19.00 5.19
CA SER A 604 11.07 -19.12 3.87
C SER A 604 12.45 -19.75 3.95
N ARG A 605 12.97 -20.16 2.80
CA ARG A 605 14.39 -20.38 2.59
C ARG A 605 14.88 -19.27 1.66
N THR A 606 15.71 -18.38 2.16
CA THR A 606 16.25 -17.23 1.42
C THR A 606 17.75 -17.12 1.62
N GLN A 607 18.37 -16.30 0.77
CA GLN A 607 19.76 -15.90 0.89
C GLN A 607 19.88 -14.76 1.89
N ARG A 608 20.91 -14.82 2.73
CA ARG A 608 21.25 -13.73 3.65
C ARG A 608 22.67 -13.25 3.43
N SER A 609 22.93 -12.02 3.87
CA SER A 609 24.27 -11.46 3.97
C SER A 609 24.36 -10.45 5.11
N PHE A 610 25.58 -10.09 5.47
CA PHE A 610 25.88 -9.07 6.48
C PHE A 610 26.54 -7.86 5.82
N VAL A 611 26.01 -6.68 6.09
CA VAL A 611 26.49 -5.40 5.55
C VAL A 611 26.64 -4.36 6.67
N VAL A 612 27.33 -3.26 6.40
CA VAL A 612 27.44 -2.12 7.33
C VAL A 612 26.55 -0.99 6.84
N GLY A 613 25.75 -0.42 7.73
CA GLY A 613 24.93 0.77 7.44
C GLY A 613 25.65 2.06 7.81
N ARG A 614 25.58 3.08 6.94
CA ARG A 614 26.10 4.42 7.22
C ARG A 614 25.12 5.50 6.78
N ARG A 615 25.02 6.60 7.54
CA ARG A 615 24.33 7.80 7.08
C ARG A 615 25.21 8.47 6.03
N ALA A 616 24.72 8.57 4.81
CA ALA A 616 25.48 9.20 3.73
C ALA A 616 25.06 10.67 3.57
N SER A 617 26.01 11.50 3.16
CA SER A 617 25.78 12.86 2.67
C SER A 617 25.51 12.86 1.16
N GLY A 618 24.65 13.74 0.67
CA GLY A 618 24.27 13.88 -0.73
C GLY A 618 23.28 12.83 -1.23
N LEU A 619 22.47 12.23 -0.37
CA LEU A 619 21.44 11.26 -0.78
C LEU A 619 20.20 11.95 -1.37
N THR A 620 19.96 13.22 -1.05
CA THR A 620 18.79 13.98 -1.49
C THR A 620 19.13 15.39 -1.98
N ASP A 621 18.62 15.78 -3.15
CA ASP A 621 18.98 17.04 -3.84
C ASP A 621 18.33 18.32 -3.31
N HIS A 622 17.26 18.16 -2.53
CA HIS A 622 16.39 19.25 -2.10
C HIS A 622 16.19 19.30 -0.59
N MET A 623 16.85 18.40 0.15
CA MET A 623 16.76 18.35 1.60
C MET A 623 18.15 18.14 2.20
N PRO A 624 18.47 18.80 3.32
CA PRO A 624 19.64 18.46 4.12
C PRO A 624 19.61 16.96 4.43
N ASP A 625 20.75 16.27 4.28
CA ASP A 625 20.85 14.82 4.50
C ASP A 625 20.42 14.38 5.90
N GLU A 626 20.46 15.31 6.87
CA GLU A 626 19.95 15.15 8.23
C GLU A 626 18.42 14.97 8.33
N MET A 627 17.69 15.14 7.22
CA MET A 627 16.23 15.04 7.16
C MET A 627 15.70 13.74 6.53
N ALA A 628 16.56 12.88 5.96
CA ALA A 628 16.15 11.65 5.30
C ALA A 628 16.46 10.39 6.12
N ASN A 629 15.46 9.56 6.39
CA ASN A 629 15.56 8.26 7.05
C ASN A 629 16.07 7.17 6.08
N ILE A 630 17.21 7.42 5.43
CA ILE A 630 17.85 6.49 4.50
C ILE A 630 19.30 6.30 4.88
N ILE A 631 19.77 5.05 4.82
CA ILE A 631 21.19 4.71 4.99
C ILE A 631 21.75 4.05 3.73
N ALA A 632 23.05 4.26 3.53
CA ALA A 632 23.85 3.50 2.59
C ALA A 632 24.18 2.13 3.19
N LEU A 633 24.08 1.08 2.37
CA LEU A 633 24.57 -0.25 2.69
C LEU A 633 25.96 -0.43 2.07
N CYS A 634 26.94 -0.79 2.89
CA CYS A 634 28.33 -0.98 2.50
C CYS A 634 28.79 -2.42 2.73
N HIS A 635 29.63 -2.93 1.83
CA HIS A 635 30.29 -4.23 1.97
C HIS A 635 31.21 -4.22 3.21
N CYS A 636 31.13 -5.25 4.05
CA CYS A 636 31.85 -5.29 5.34
C CYS A 636 33.36 -5.12 5.22
N SER A 637 34.01 -5.80 4.27
CA SER A 637 35.48 -5.75 4.13
C SER A 637 36.00 -4.60 3.28
N SER A 638 35.28 -4.19 2.23
CA SER A 638 35.77 -3.20 1.26
C SER A 638 35.22 -1.79 1.49
N GLY A 639 34.25 -1.61 2.39
CA GLY A 639 33.59 -0.31 2.61
C GLY A 639 32.75 0.19 1.42
N ARG A 640 32.74 -0.55 0.30
CA ARG A 640 32.09 -0.16 -0.95
C ARG A 640 30.57 -0.08 -0.78
N LEU A 641 29.96 0.99 -1.29
CA LEU A 641 28.50 1.11 -1.42
C LEU A 641 27.93 0.02 -2.32
N VAL A 642 26.97 -0.75 -1.80
CA VAL A 642 26.29 -1.84 -2.51
C VAL A 642 24.79 -1.61 -2.69
N GLY A 643 24.17 -0.78 -1.83
CA GLY A 643 22.73 -0.57 -1.83
C GLY A 643 22.27 0.50 -0.85
N THR A 644 20.96 0.58 -0.63
CA THR A 644 20.34 1.51 0.33
C THR A 644 19.23 0.83 1.13
N LEU A 645 18.91 1.39 2.29
CA LEU A 645 17.85 0.93 3.16
C LEU A 645 17.01 2.12 3.63
N HIS A 646 15.68 2.01 3.48
CA HIS A 646 14.72 2.99 3.96
C HIS A 646 14.29 2.62 5.37
N LEU A 647 14.72 3.43 6.33
CA LEU A 647 14.40 3.24 7.75
C LEU A 647 13.00 3.75 8.05
N HIS A 648 12.39 3.20 9.10
CA HIS A 648 11.05 3.55 9.53
C HIS A 648 11.02 4.87 10.30
N SER A 649 12.10 5.26 10.98
CA SER A 649 12.11 6.46 11.82
C SER A 649 13.50 7.08 11.96
N ARG A 650 13.54 8.32 12.43
CA ARG A 650 14.78 9.01 12.80
C ARG A 650 15.51 8.34 13.96
N GLU A 651 14.77 7.75 14.90
CA GLU A 651 15.35 6.95 15.99
C GLU A 651 16.17 5.77 15.45
N GLN A 652 15.69 5.08 14.41
CA GLN A 652 16.48 4.05 13.74
C GLN A 652 17.71 4.63 13.03
N LEU A 653 17.56 5.79 12.38
CA LEU A 653 18.67 6.49 11.71
C LEU A 653 19.79 6.81 12.71
N GLU A 654 19.42 7.19 13.94
CA GLU A 654 20.35 7.54 15.01
C GLU A 654 21.31 6.42 15.41
N ARG A 655 20.95 5.15 15.12
CA ARG A 655 21.79 3.97 15.38
C ARG A 655 23.01 3.84 14.47
N PHE A 656 23.05 4.59 13.36
CA PHE A 656 24.10 4.49 12.36
C PHE A 656 25.06 5.69 12.43
N PRO A 657 26.37 5.51 12.23
CA PRO A 657 27.31 6.62 12.21
C PRO A 657 27.12 7.52 10.98
N LEU A 658 27.53 8.79 11.09
CA LEU A 658 27.75 9.64 9.94
C LEU A 658 28.97 9.13 9.15
N ALA A 659 28.90 9.16 7.82
CA ALA A 659 30.09 8.95 7.00
C ALA A 659 31.07 10.11 7.22
N GLU A 660 32.26 9.84 7.75
CA GLU A 660 33.37 10.79 7.76
C GLU A 660 33.87 10.93 6.30
N ASP A 661 33.95 12.18 5.81
CA ASP A 661 34.35 12.63 4.45
C ASP A 661 33.31 12.53 3.31
N ALA A 662 32.55 13.63 3.16
CA ALA A 662 31.77 13.95 1.97
C ALA A 662 32.59 14.83 1.01
N PRO A 663 32.68 14.54 -0.30
CA PRO A 663 33.27 15.48 -1.24
C PRO A 663 32.41 16.74 -1.35
N THR A 664 32.94 17.87 -0.92
CA THR A 664 32.39 19.20 -1.25
C THR A 664 32.60 19.49 -2.73
N SER A 665 31.68 19.08 -3.61
CA SER A 665 31.46 19.79 -4.89
C SER A 665 30.23 19.29 -5.65
N GLY A 666 29.37 20.25 -6.02
CA GLY A 666 28.49 20.12 -7.19
C GLY A 666 27.00 20.25 -6.89
N HIS A 667 26.50 21.48 -6.76
CA HIS A 667 25.07 21.77 -6.90
C HIS A 667 24.59 21.37 -8.31
N GLY A 668 23.80 20.30 -8.39
CA GLY A 668 23.08 19.90 -9.59
C GLY A 668 21.76 19.24 -9.19
N ARG A 669 20.63 19.68 -9.77
CA ARG A 669 19.27 19.21 -9.47
C ARG A 669 19.08 17.72 -9.83
N ILE A 670 18.75 16.83 -8.89
CA ILE A 670 18.35 15.45 -9.18
C ILE A 670 16.98 15.13 -8.55
N HIS A 671 15.91 15.35 -9.32
CA HIS A 671 14.58 14.83 -8.96
C HIS A 671 14.40 13.43 -9.57
N ASN A 672 13.89 12.48 -8.77
CA ASN A 672 13.38 11.14 -9.12
C ASN A 672 14.36 9.98 -9.38
N GLN A 673 15.55 9.93 -8.76
CA GLN A 673 16.55 8.91 -9.12
C GLN A 673 17.41 8.34 -7.97
N LEU A 674 16.80 7.95 -6.85
CA LEU A 674 17.51 7.24 -5.77
C LEU A 674 18.08 5.88 -6.22
N GLU A 675 17.46 5.19 -7.20
CA GLU A 675 18.02 3.94 -7.77
C GLU A 675 19.04 4.17 -8.89
N ARG A 676 19.02 5.34 -9.53
CA ARG A 676 19.90 5.69 -10.67
C ARG A 676 21.23 6.32 -10.24
N PHE A 677 21.38 6.70 -8.98
CA PHE A 677 22.62 7.28 -8.47
C PHE A 677 23.84 6.35 -8.59
N LEU A 678 23.64 5.04 -8.62
CA LEU A 678 24.70 4.06 -8.87
C LEU A 678 25.07 3.90 -10.35
N VAL A 679 24.34 4.52 -11.29
CA VAL A 679 24.62 4.47 -12.74
C VAL A 679 25.38 5.71 -13.24
N LEU A 680 25.25 6.88 -12.59
CA LEU A 680 25.88 8.13 -13.06
C LEU A 680 27.24 8.46 -12.41
N LYS A 681 27.72 7.73 -11.39
CA LYS A 681 29.15 7.70 -11.03
C LYS A 681 29.95 6.75 -11.95
N LYS A 682 29.62 6.75 -13.24
CA LYS A 682 30.39 5.98 -14.23
C LYS A 682 31.76 6.60 -14.54
N ASP A 683 32.02 7.85 -14.13
CA ASP A 683 33.25 8.58 -14.50
C ASP A 683 34.04 9.23 -13.34
N THR A 684 33.70 8.96 -12.08
CA THR A 684 34.61 9.34 -10.98
C THR A 684 34.85 8.15 -10.06
N ASN A 685 36.07 7.61 -10.15
CA ASN A 685 36.72 6.77 -9.14
C ASN A 685 36.80 7.52 -7.79
N THR A 686 35.66 7.82 -7.17
CA THR A 686 35.63 8.23 -5.77
C THR A 686 35.48 6.95 -4.97
N GLU A 687 36.62 6.30 -4.78
CA GLU A 687 36.86 5.45 -3.62
C GLU A 687 36.43 6.27 -2.39
N ILE A 688 35.49 5.76 -1.61
CA ILE A 688 35.34 6.23 -0.23
C ILE A 688 36.60 5.68 0.44
N ALA A 689 37.64 6.50 0.52
CA ALA A 689 38.84 6.14 1.25
C ALA A 689 38.42 5.97 2.71
N THR A 690 38.42 4.73 3.20
CA THR A 690 38.38 4.48 4.64
C THR A 690 39.40 3.42 4.98
N GLU A 691 40.15 3.70 6.05
CA GLU A 691 41.05 2.75 6.68
C GLU A 691 40.30 1.45 7.06
N PRO A 692 41.00 0.31 7.09
CA PRO A 692 40.37 -0.95 7.44
C PRO A 692 39.92 -0.92 8.91
N THR A 693 38.74 -1.50 9.15
CA THR A 693 38.26 -1.99 10.44
C THR A 693 38.04 -0.96 11.54
N ASP A 694 36.86 -0.33 11.57
CA ASP A 694 36.25 -0.02 12.86
C ASP A 694 35.43 -1.24 13.29
N GLU A 695 36.03 -2.13 14.09
CA GLU A 695 35.40 -3.36 14.61
C GLU A 695 34.14 -3.08 15.45
N ASN A 696 33.85 -1.81 15.78
CA ASN A 696 32.70 -1.39 16.57
C ASN A 696 31.40 -1.17 15.78
N LEU A 697 31.42 -1.19 14.43
CA LEU A 697 30.20 -0.99 13.65
C LEU A 697 29.35 -2.27 13.59
N SER A 698 28.13 -2.18 14.16
CA SER A 698 27.17 -3.29 14.18
C SER A 698 26.80 -3.72 12.76
N LYS A 699 27.08 -4.98 12.42
CA LYS A 699 26.66 -5.59 11.14
C LYS A 699 25.14 -5.70 11.09
N ILE A 700 24.57 -5.34 9.95
CA ILE A 700 23.15 -5.49 9.64
C ILE A 700 22.97 -6.81 8.89
N GLU A 701 22.08 -7.67 9.39
CA GLU A 701 21.64 -8.86 8.65
C GLU A 701 20.56 -8.47 7.64
N ILE A 702 20.83 -8.69 6.36
CA ILE A 702 19.88 -8.47 5.27
C ILE A 702 19.52 -9.79 4.60
N VAL A 703 18.24 -9.94 4.24
CA VAL A 703 17.72 -11.13 3.56
C VAL A 703 17.07 -10.75 2.23
N ALA A 704 17.28 -11.56 1.20
CA ALA A 704 16.64 -11.35 -0.10
C ALA A 704 15.13 -11.62 -0.02
N VAL A 705 14.36 -10.86 -0.81
CA VAL A 705 12.92 -11.06 -1.00
C VAL A 705 12.61 -11.40 -2.45
N SER A 706 13.11 -10.57 -3.36
CA SER A 706 12.82 -10.62 -4.79
C SER A 706 13.86 -9.83 -5.56
N MET A 707 13.91 -10.02 -6.88
CA MET A 707 14.70 -9.19 -7.78
C MET A 707 13.76 -8.31 -8.59
N THR A 708 14.10 -7.04 -8.75
CA THR A 708 13.38 -6.11 -9.62
C THR A 708 14.29 -5.71 -10.78
N ARG A 709 13.75 -5.80 -11.98
CA ARG A 709 14.32 -5.19 -13.18
C ARG A 709 13.54 -3.93 -13.48
N SER A 710 14.24 -2.81 -13.60
CA SER A 710 13.67 -1.51 -13.88
C SER A 710 14.18 -1.00 -15.22
N GLU A 711 13.29 -0.48 -16.05
CA GLU A 711 13.64 0.29 -17.24
C GLU A 711 13.19 1.73 -17.03
N SER A 712 14.07 2.71 -17.30
CA SER A 712 13.78 4.13 -17.09
C SER A 712 14.17 4.98 -18.30
N LYS A 713 13.37 6.01 -18.61
CA LYS A 713 13.66 6.97 -19.68
C LYS A 713 14.91 7.81 -19.38
N THR A 714 15.79 8.05 -20.34
CA THR A 714 16.99 8.86 -20.10
C THR A 714 16.63 10.33 -20.11
N ARG A 715 17.08 11.12 -19.12
CA ARG A 715 16.77 12.56 -19.07
C ARG A 715 17.88 13.35 -19.72
N ASN A 716 17.54 14.12 -20.75
CA ASN A 716 18.43 15.09 -21.37
C ASN A 716 18.57 16.32 -20.47
N LYS A 717 19.81 16.65 -20.08
CA LYS A 717 20.07 17.75 -19.13
C LYS A 717 19.91 19.13 -19.76
N GLU A 718 20.08 19.27 -21.06
CA GLU A 718 20.01 20.54 -21.77
C GLU A 718 18.55 20.92 -22.09
N THR A 719 17.78 19.95 -22.57
CA THR A 719 16.37 20.18 -22.94
C THR A 719 15.41 19.95 -21.77
N GLY A 720 15.86 19.26 -20.72
CA GLY A 720 15.04 18.86 -19.57
C GLY A 720 14.03 17.75 -19.87
N ARG A 721 14.02 17.21 -21.10
CA ARG A 721 13.08 16.19 -21.60
C ARG A 721 13.65 14.78 -21.52
N SER A 722 12.77 13.79 -21.53
CA SER A 722 13.15 12.37 -21.63
C SER A 722 13.44 11.93 -23.07
N GLU A 723 14.44 11.06 -23.28
CA GLU A 723 14.87 10.52 -24.57
C GLU A 723 15.30 9.03 -24.48
N LYS A 724 15.46 8.40 -25.64
CA LYS A 724 16.07 7.06 -25.81
C LYS A 724 17.60 7.20 -25.92
N PRO A 725 18.40 6.16 -25.61
CA PRO A 725 18.01 4.83 -25.14
C PRO A 725 17.58 4.85 -23.67
N PHE A 726 16.76 3.89 -23.26
CA PHE A 726 16.39 3.71 -21.85
C PHE A 726 17.52 3.05 -21.08
N VAL A 727 17.54 3.28 -19.76
CA VAL A 727 18.51 2.67 -18.84
C VAL A 727 17.84 1.51 -18.14
N THR A 728 18.46 0.33 -18.20
CA THR A 728 18.04 -0.85 -17.45
C THR A 728 18.87 -1.00 -16.18
N THR A 729 18.21 -1.22 -15.06
CA THR A 729 18.83 -1.55 -13.77
C THR A 729 18.22 -2.80 -13.18
N GLU A 730 19.03 -3.59 -12.48
CA GLU A 730 18.59 -4.78 -11.74
C GLU A 730 19.04 -4.67 -10.28
N ALA A 731 18.11 -4.88 -9.36
CA ALA A 731 18.35 -4.81 -7.93
C ALA A 731 17.63 -5.95 -7.20
N VAL A 732 18.25 -6.45 -6.13
CA VAL A 732 17.64 -7.38 -5.19
C VAL A 732 16.99 -6.56 -4.09
N ASN A 733 15.67 -6.72 -3.92
CA ASN A 733 14.94 -6.17 -2.78
C ASN A 733 15.30 -6.96 -1.53
N VAL A 734 15.67 -6.25 -0.47
CA VAL A 734 16.16 -6.83 0.78
C VAL A 734 15.37 -6.31 1.98
N LEU A 735 15.26 -7.14 3.01
CA LEU A 735 14.79 -6.72 4.33
C LEU A 735 15.96 -6.70 5.29
N TRP A 736 16.04 -5.67 6.13
CA TRP A 736 16.80 -5.74 7.37
C TRP A 736 15.95 -6.47 8.41
N ILE A 737 16.51 -7.53 8.99
CA ILE A 737 15.90 -8.29 10.08
C ILE A 737 16.73 -8.23 11.36
N GLU A 738 16.05 -8.36 12.49
CA GLU A 738 16.67 -8.59 13.80
C GLU A 738 15.97 -9.76 14.49
N TRP A 739 16.74 -10.58 15.22
CA TRP A 739 16.21 -11.76 15.89
C TRP A 739 15.85 -11.47 17.35
N GLU A 740 14.63 -11.78 17.74
CA GLU A 740 14.18 -11.79 19.12
C GLU A 740 13.49 -13.13 19.41
N ASN A 741 13.95 -13.86 20.44
CA ASN A 741 13.37 -15.15 20.83
C ASN A 741 13.18 -16.13 19.65
N SER A 742 14.19 -16.23 18.78
CA SER A 742 14.18 -17.07 17.56
C SER A 742 13.15 -16.68 16.49
N ILE A 743 12.58 -15.47 16.57
CA ILE A 743 11.70 -14.89 15.55
C ILE A 743 12.42 -13.71 14.92
N ALA A 744 12.45 -13.66 13.59
CA ALA A 744 13.00 -12.53 12.84
C ALA A 744 11.95 -11.43 12.70
N TYR A 745 12.26 -10.24 13.21
CA TYR A 745 11.46 -9.04 13.04
C TYR A 745 12.05 -8.19 11.93
N ARG A 746 11.22 -7.87 10.94
CA ARG A 746 11.55 -6.85 9.94
C ARG A 746 11.72 -5.49 10.61
N ARG A 747 12.82 -4.79 10.29
CA ARG A 747 13.14 -3.43 10.76
C ARG A 747 13.07 -2.36 9.69
N ALA A 748 13.40 -2.72 8.45
CA ALA A 748 13.41 -1.83 7.30
C ALA A 748 13.44 -2.64 5.99
N ALA A 749 13.26 -1.96 4.87
CA ALA A 749 13.37 -2.54 3.52
C ALA A 749 14.21 -1.64 2.61
N GLY A 750 14.82 -2.23 1.59
CA GLY A 750 15.70 -1.52 0.68
C GLY A 750 16.09 -2.37 -0.51
N SER A 751 17.14 -1.97 -1.20
CA SER A 751 17.63 -2.69 -2.37
C SER A 751 19.15 -2.69 -2.45
N VAL A 752 19.69 -3.78 -3.00
CA VAL A 752 21.11 -3.96 -3.32
C VAL A 752 21.21 -4.19 -4.81
N GLN A 753 22.12 -3.50 -5.50
CA GLN A 753 22.29 -3.74 -6.94
C GLN A 753 22.69 -5.19 -7.19
N LYS A 754 22.08 -5.84 -8.17
CA LYS A 754 22.28 -7.28 -8.43
C LYS A 754 23.76 -7.65 -8.59
N LYS A 755 24.52 -6.86 -9.36
CA LYS A 755 25.97 -7.05 -9.56
C LYS A 755 26.77 -7.03 -8.25
N HIS A 756 26.31 -6.28 -7.26
CA HIS A 756 26.96 -6.17 -5.95
C HIS A 756 26.44 -7.24 -4.99
N TRP A 757 25.15 -7.59 -5.07
CA TRP A 757 24.57 -8.71 -4.32
C TRP A 757 25.32 -10.01 -4.61
N GLU A 758 25.60 -10.31 -5.88
CA GLU A 758 26.38 -11.47 -6.32
C GLU A 758 27.84 -11.46 -5.84
N GLN A 759 28.33 -10.33 -5.33
CA GLN A 759 29.69 -10.16 -4.79
C GLN A 759 29.72 -10.19 -3.25
N LEU A 760 28.56 -10.18 -2.59
CA LEU A 760 28.50 -10.28 -1.14
C LEU A 760 28.82 -11.71 -0.69
N GLU A 761 29.23 -11.85 0.57
CA GLU A 761 29.27 -13.14 1.25
C GLU A 761 27.82 -13.59 1.47
N LEU A 762 27.30 -14.37 0.52
CA LEU A 762 25.96 -14.94 0.56
C LEU A 762 25.99 -16.28 1.26
N GLU A 763 25.16 -16.42 2.29
CA GLU A 763 24.89 -17.71 2.92
C GLU A 763 23.54 -18.23 2.42
N ASP A 764 23.56 -19.37 1.73
CA ASP A 764 22.37 -20.17 1.51
C ASP A 764 22.03 -20.90 2.81
N LEU A 765 20.76 -20.88 3.22
CA LEU A 765 20.28 -21.65 4.37
C LEU A 765 20.23 -23.15 3.99
N ASP A 766 21.38 -23.82 4.02
CA ASP A 766 21.57 -25.13 3.40
C ASP A 766 21.26 -26.34 4.31
N LEU A 767 20.50 -27.28 3.75
CA LEU A 767 20.30 -28.64 4.24
C LEU A 767 21.07 -29.61 3.33
N CYS A 768 22.31 -29.91 3.69
CA CYS A 768 22.97 -31.14 3.26
C CYS A 768 22.64 -32.23 4.30
N VAL A 769 22.09 -33.35 3.83
CA VAL A 769 21.75 -34.50 4.68
C VAL A 769 22.58 -35.72 4.26
N GLN A 770 23.14 -36.38 5.27
CA GLN A 770 23.77 -37.69 5.16
C GLN A 770 22.79 -38.74 5.65
N GLY A 771 23.07 -40.00 5.35
CA GLY A 771 22.12 -41.07 5.59
C GLY A 771 22.71 -42.46 5.41
N LEU A 772 22.02 -43.45 5.97
CA LEU A 772 22.29 -44.87 5.78
C LEU A 772 20.99 -45.58 5.40
N LEU A 773 21.03 -46.35 4.33
CA LEU A 773 20.03 -47.38 4.04
C LEU A 773 20.52 -48.71 4.63
N ASN A 774 19.72 -49.28 5.51
CA ASN A 774 20.09 -50.46 6.27
C ASN A 774 19.56 -51.74 5.61
N TYR A 775 20.43 -52.74 5.41
CA TYR A 775 20.06 -54.00 4.74
C TYR A 775 19.83 -55.16 5.70
N GLN A 776 20.13 -55.01 6.99
CA GLN A 776 19.99 -56.07 8.00
C GLN A 776 19.61 -55.50 9.37
N PRO A 777 18.86 -56.22 10.22
CA PRO A 777 18.56 -55.74 11.57
C PRO A 777 19.82 -55.36 12.36
N ASN A 778 19.81 -54.15 12.94
CA ASN A 778 20.90 -53.52 13.64
C ASN A 778 20.44 -53.08 15.04
N GLY A 779 20.71 -53.93 16.04
CA GLY A 779 20.35 -53.69 17.42
C GLY A 779 21.34 -52.83 18.20
N SER A 780 21.17 -52.80 19.53
CA SER A 780 22.03 -52.05 20.46
C SER A 780 23.46 -52.57 20.52
N ASP A 781 23.64 -53.88 20.32
CA ASP A 781 24.92 -54.57 20.49
C ASP A 781 25.61 -54.85 19.13
N ASP A 782 24.92 -54.53 18.04
CA ASP A 782 25.45 -54.60 16.68
C ASP A 782 26.25 -53.32 16.36
N GLY A 783 27.24 -53.45 15.48
CA GLY A 783 28.03 -52.31 15.02
C GLY A 783 27.18 -51.41 14.13
N GLY A 784 27.28 -50.09 14.28
CA GLY A 784 26.35 -49.17 13.60
C GLY A 784 26.62 -47.71 13.91
N LEU A 785 25.63 -46.87 13.66
CA LEU A 785 25.75 -45.41 13.74
C LEU A 785 25.49 -44.89 15.16
N ILE A 786 26.45 -44.15 15.72
CA ILE A 786 26.26 -43.31 16.90
C ILE A 786 26.18 -41.85 16.45
N LEU A 787 25.11 -41.16 16.79
CA LEU A 787 24.93 -39.72 16.53
C LEU A 787 25.02 -38.95 17.84
N MET A 788 25.58 -37.74 17.83
CA MET A 788 25.39 -36.79 18.92
C MET A 788 24.16 -35.92 18.66
N LYS A 789 23.06 -36.25 19.33
CA LYS A 789 21.76 -35.59 19.14
C LYS A 789 21.85 -34.09 19.41
N GLY A 790 21.49 -33.30 18.40
CA GLY A 790 21.45 -31.84 18.47
C GLY A 790 22.81 -31.14 18.36
N SER A 791 23.91 -31.85 18.09
CA SER A 791 25.23 -31.22 17.93
C SER A 791 25.30 -30.29 16.72
N SER A 792 24.53 -30.55 15.65
CA SER A 792 24.46 -29.71 14.46
C SER A 792 24.01 -28.27 14.75
N LYS A 793 23.24 -28.04 15.81
CA LYS A 793 22.81 -26.71 16.26
C LYS A 793 23.94 -25.88 16.88
N LEU A 794 25.02 -26.54 17.30
CA LEU A 794 26.19 -25.93 17.94
C LEU A 794 27.41 -25.92 17.01
N HIS A 795 27.23 -26.31 15.74
CA HIS A 795 28.33 -26.46 14.79
C HIS A 795 29.08 -25.13 14.59
N ASP A 796 28.34 -24.06 14.28
CA ASP A 796 28.94 -22.75 13.99
C ASP A 796 29.61 -22.16 15.26
N ASP A 797 29.02 -22.38 16.44
CA ASP A 797 29.61 -21.98 17.72
C ASP A 797 30.88 -22.75 18.05
N PHE A 798 30.93 -24.04 17.74
CA PHE A 798 32.09 -24.88 17.97
C PHE A 798 33.28 -24.45 17.10
N PHE A 799 33.02 -24.12 15.83
CA PHE A 799 34.02 -23.73 14.83
C PHE A 799 34.31 -22.23 14.74
N ARG A 800 33.75 -21.41 15.64
CA ARG A 800 33.97 -19.95 15.67
C ARG A 800 35.44 -19.54 15.82
N GLY A 801 36.29 -20.40 16.37
CA GLY A 801 37.74 -20.19 16.49
C GLY A 801 38.54 -21.30 15.81
N LYS A 802 39.85 -21.11 15.64
CA LYS A 802 40.74 -22.14 15.07
C LYS A 802 40.73 -23.38 15.98
N ARG A 803 40.40 -24.54 15.41
CA ARG A 803 40.39 -25.84 16.09
C ARG A 803 41.44 -26.75 15.47
N GLU A 804 42.01 -27.61 16.30
CA GLU A 804 42.92 -28.66 15.87
C GLU A 804 42.19 -30.00 15.85
N GLN A 805 42.36 -30.75 14.77
CA GLN A 805 41.86 -32.12 14.67
C GLN A 805 42.69 -33.08 15.51
N ASP A 806 42.08 -34.18 15.93
CA ASP A 806 42.79 -35.30 16.55
C ASP A 806 43.77 -35.97 15.56
N ASN A 807 44.91 -36.44 16.05
CA ASN A 807 45.98 -37.00 15.22
C ASN A 807 45.96 -38.54 15.30
N ARG A 808 45.03 -39.16 14.58
CA ARG A 808 44.88 -40.62 14.50
C ARG A 808 45.55 -41.22 13.26
N GLU A 809 45.83 -42.51 13.28
CA GLU A 809 46.44 -43.24 12.14
C GLU A 809 45.58 -43.22 10.87
N ASP A 810 44.26 -43.06 11.00
CA ASP A 810 43.29 -42.93 9.90
C ASP A 810 43.09 -41.48 9.44
N LYS A 811 43.87 -40.52 9.98
CA LYS A 811 43.88 -39.14 9.50
C LYS A 811 44.39 -39.12 8.05
N PRO A 812 43.69 -38.44 7.13
CA PRO A 812 44.15 -38.35 5.76
C PRO A 812 45.52 -37.64 5.65
N PRO A 813 46.34 -37.95 4.62
CA PRO A 813 47.62 -37.28 4.40
C PRO A 813 47.47 -35.75 4.33
N GLU A 814 48.37 -34.99 4.94
CA GLU A 814 48.32 -33.51 4.95
C GLU A 814 48.42 -32.90 3.54
N GLU A 815 48.92 -33.67 2.58
CA GLU A 815 49.05 -33.33 1.16
C GLU A 815 47.69 -33.39 0.42
N GLU A 816 46.68 -34.03 1.00
CA GLU A 816 45.33 -34.12 0.45
C GLU A 816 44.39 -33.14 1.20
N ASP A 817 43.96 -32.06 0.53
CA ASP A 817 43.06 -31.01 1.07
C ASP A 817 41.64 -31.56 1.32
N PHE A 818 41.42 -32.34 2.39
CA PHE A 818 40.11 -32.87 2.81
C PHE A 818 39.21 -31.78 3.40
N LYS A 819 38.18 -31.40 2.64
CA LYS A 819 37.22 -30.33 2.99
C LYS A 819 35.96 -30.83 3.71
N ASP A 820 35.80 -32.14 3.84
CA ASP A 820 34.56 -32.81 4.25
C ASP A 820 34.72 -33.67 5.52
N LEU A 821 35.87 -33.62 6.20
CA LEU A 821 36.16 -34.38 7.42
C LEU A 821 36.83 -33.51 8.48
N PHE A 822 36.32 -33.61 9.72
CA PHE A 822 36.96 -33.06 10.91
C PHE A 822 36.99 -34.12 12.02
N ILE A 823 38.18 -34.54 12.46
CA ILE A 823 38.33 -35.55 13.50
C ILE A 823 38.32 -34.87 14.88
N PHE A 824 37.25 -35.10 15.64
CA PHE A 824 37.05 -34.54 16.99
C PHE A 824 37.97 -35.20 18.02
N LYS A 825 38.53 -34.39 18.94
CA LYS A 825 39.22 -34.84 20.17
C LYS A 825 38.19 -35.18 21.26
N GLU A 826 38.60 -35.94 22.27
CA GLU A 826 37.70 -36.28 23.39
C GLU A 826 37.21 -35.02 24.14
N ASP A 827 38.07 -34.02 24.31
CA ASP A 827 37.72 -32.72 24.90
C ASP A 827 36.66 -31.97 24.06
N ASP A 828 36.67 -32.14 22.74
CA ASP A 828 35.65 -31.56 21.86
C ASP A 828 34.30 -32.26 22.08
N VAL A 829 34.30 -33.59 22.18
CA VAL A 829 33.10 -34.37 22.50
C VAL A 829 32.54 -33.95 23.86
N GLN A 830 33.40 -33.73 24.85
CA GLN A 830 33.00 -33.25 26.17
C GLN A 830 32.41 -31.83 26.11
N TRP A 831 32.97 -30.93 25.29
CA TRP A 831 32.44 -29.58 25.09
C TRP A 831 30.96 -29.56 24.65
N PHE A 832 30.56 -30.52 23.81
CA PHE A 832 29.16 -30.70 23.41
C PHE A 832 28.32 -31.33 24.53
N LYS A 833 28.86 -32.33 25.26
CA LYS A 833 28.17 -32.95 26.41
C LYS A 833 27.86 -31.91 27.50
N ASP A 834 28.81 -31.03 27.82
CA ASP A 834 28.64 -29.93 28.78
C ASP A 834 27.54 -28.94 28.37
N ARG A 835 27.21 -28.90 27.08
CA ARG A 835 26.10 -28.10 26.52
C ARG A 835 24.83 -28.93 26.31
N GLY A 836 24.71 -30.05 27.02
CA GLY A 836 23.51 -30.90 27.05
C GLY A 836 23.30 -31.72 25.79
N ARG A 837 24.34 -31.99 24.99
CA ARG A 837 24.24 -32.92 23.86
C ARG A 837 24.54 -34.35 24.32
N MET A 838 23.82 -35.33 23.76
CA MET A 838 23.97 -36.73 24.15
C MET A 838 24.27 -37.60 22.94
N LEU A 839 25.12 -38.61 23.13
CA LEU A 839 25.35 -39.66 22.14
C LEU A 839 24.19 -40.65 22.17
N GLU A 840 23.70 -41.00 20.99
CA GLU A 840 22.57 -41.91 20.78
C GLU A 840 22.98 -42.97 19.75
N LYS A 841 22.87 -44.25 20.14
CA LYS A 841 23.00 -45.37 19.21
C LYS A 841 21.70 -45.48 18.42
N VAL A 842 21.82 -45.37 17.10
CA VAL A 842 20.69 -45.56 16.20
C VAL A 842 20.55 -47.05 15.93
N ASN A 843 19.42 -47.62 16.35
CA ASN A 843 19.03 -48.99 15.99
C ASN A 843 18.15 -48.91 14.74
N LEU A 844 18.37 -49.82 13.80
CA LEU A 844 17.74 -49.81 12.49
C LEU A 844 17.23 -51.20 12.16
N ASP A 845 16.00 -51.31 11.70
CA ASP A 845 15.45 -52.54 11.13
C ASP A 845 15.82 -52.66 9.65
N LEU A 846 15.57 -53.83 9.08
CA LEU A 846 15.83 -54.10 7.67
C LEU A 846 14.98 -53.16 6.79
N GLY A 847 15.63 -52.43 5.88
CA GLY A 847 15.00 -51.49 4.97
C GLY A 847 14.89 -50.06 5.50
N ASP A 848 15.26 -49.81 6.75
CA ASP A 848 15.23 -48.46 7.31
C ASP A 848 16.22 -47.53 6.60
N LEU A 849 15.75 -46.33 6.26
CA LEU A 849 16.57 -45.22 5.84
C LEU A 849 16.65 -44.20 6.98
N VAL A 850 17.84 -44.05 7.57
CA VAL A 850 18.10 -42.98 8.53
C VAL A 850 18.75 -41.81 7.81
N LEU A 851 18.28 -40.60 8.08
CA LEU A 851 18.84 -39.35 7.58
C LEU A 851 19.22 -38.45 8.75
N TRP A 852 20.37 -37.78 8.65
CA TRP A 852 20.80 -36.76 9.60
C TRP A 852 21.45 -35.57 8.88
N HIS A 853 21.47 -34.42 9.55
CA HIS A 853 22.14 -33.24 9.00
C HIS A 853 23.65 -33.50 8.93
N SER A 854 24.30 -33.19 7.79
CA SER A 854 25.75 -33.35 7.59
C SER A 854 26.66 -32.73 8.66
N ARG A 855 26.17 -31.74 9.41
CA ARG A 855 26.88 -31.05 10.51
C ARG A 855 26.76 -31.76 11.87
N THR A 856 25.95 -32.81 11.94
CA THR A 856 25.80 -33.63 13.14
C THR A 856 27.11 -34.38 13.36
N MET A 857 27.58 -34.45 14.61
CA MET A 857 28.75 -35.24 14.95
C MET A 857 28.31 -36.70 15.08
N TYR A 858 29.07 -37.60 14.46
CA TYR A 858 28.77 -39.02 14.48
C TYR A 858 30.03 -39.84 14.34
N TYR A 859 29.92 -41.12 14.71
CA TYR A 859 30.94 -42.11 14.44
C TYR A 859 30.31 -43.50 14.29
N ALA A 860 31.07 -44.42 13.69
CA ALA A 860 30.69 -45.82 13.62
C ALA A 860 31.15 -46.55 14.90
N CYS A 861 30.26 -47.28 15.54
CA CYS A 861 30.61 -48.21 16.61
C CYS A 861 30.81 -49.62 16.06
N PHE A 862 31.79 -50.35 16.62
CA PHE A 862 32.08 -51.73 16.23
C PHE A 862 31.10 -52.70 16.88
N PRO A 863 30.74 -53.82 16.20
CA PRO A 863 29.86 -54.84 16.76
C PRO A 863 30.53 -55.53 17.95
N GLN A 864 29.75 -55.87 18.97
CA GLN A 864 30.21 -56.75 20.05
C GLN A 864 30.03 -58.23 19.71
N GLY A 865 29.18 -58.54 18.72
CA GLY A 865 28.93 -59.88 18.21
C GLY A 865 29.59 -60.19 16.86
N ASN A 866 29.35 -61.40 16.36
CA ASN A 866 29.91 -61.88 15.09
C ASN A 866 29.10 -61.47 13.85
N ARG A 867 28.10 -60.59 14.00
CA ARG A 867 27.26 -60.13 12.90
C ARG A 867 27.94 -58.96 12.19
N ILE A 868 28.08 -59.08 10.87
CA ILE A 868 28.67 -58.05 10.02
C ILE A 868 27.55 -57.10 9.56
N PRO A 869 27.56 -55.81 9.96
CA PRO A 869 26.54 -54.85 9.52
C PRO A 869 26.69 -54.56 8.02
N GLN A 870 25.57 -54.49 7.31
CA GLN A 870 25.52 -54.12 5.89
C GLN A 870 24.63 -52.90 5.70
N VAL A 871 25.23 -51.80 5.24
CA VAL A 871 24.57 -50.52 5.00
C VAL A 871 25.04 -49.93 3.67
N GLN A 872 24.22 -49.09 3.07
CA GLN A 872 24.65 -48.20 1.98
C GLN A 872 24.56 -46.76 2.44
N HIS A 873 25.65 -46.03 2.25
CA HIS A 873 25.68 -44.60 2.53
C HIS A 873 24.88 -43.83 1.48
N VAL A 874 24.01 -42.93 1.96
CA VAL A 874 23.13 -42.12 1.13
C VAL A 874 23.34 -40.66 1.49
N CYS A 875 23.83 -39.86 0.56
CA CYS A 875 23.94 -38.42 0.73
C CYS A 875 22.98 -37.73 -0.23
N MET A 876 22.27 -36.71 0.26
CA MET A 876 21.33 -35.96 -0.56
C MET A 876 21.57 -34.47 -0.44
N THR A 877 21.59 -33.81 -1.58
CA THR A 877 21.53 -32.35 -1.70
C THR A 877 20.57 -31.99 -2.84
N PRO A 878 19.91 -30.83 -2.80
CA PRO A 878 19.13 -30.33 -3.93
C PRO A 878 19.94 -30.35 -5.23
N ALA A 879 19.33 -30.81 -6.33
CA ALA A 879 19.99 -30.91 -7.63
C ALA A 879 20.54 -29.57 -8.14
N LYS A 880 19.91 -28.45 -7.75
CA LYS A 880 20.33 -27.09 -8.11
C LYS A 880 21.72 -26.69 -7.62
N PHE A 881 22.29 -27.41 -6.65
CA PHE A 881 23.65 -27.13 -6.15
C PHE A 881 24.74 -27.66 -7.07
N ALA A 882 24.43 -28.63 -7.93
CA ALA A 882 25.42 -29.22 -8.82
C ALA A 882 25.62 -28.37 -10.07
N LYS A 883 26.89 -28.07 -10.39
CA LYS A 883 27.23 -27.48 -11.67
C LYS A 883 27.04 -28.52 -12.77
N LYS A 884 26.73 -28.07 -13.98
CA LYS A 884 26.49 -28.97 -15.11
C LYS A 884 27.73 -29.81 -15.43
N GLU A 885 28.91 -29.23 -15.27
CA GLU A 885 30.21 -29.85 -15.49
C GLU A 885 30.49 -30.94 -14.45
N ASP A 886 30.13 -30.70 -13.17
CA ASP A 886 30.29 -31.66 -12.08
C ASP A 886 29.38 -32.89 -12.29
N LEU A 887 28.14 -32.69 -12.74
CA LEU A 887 27.23 -33.79 -13.10
C LEU A 887 27.74 -34.60 -14.30
N GLN A 888 28.30 -33.94 -15.31
CA GLN A 888 28.92 -34.62 -16.46
C GLN A 888 30.10 -35.47 -16.01
N LEU A 889 30.99 -34.91 -15.20
CA LEU A 889 32.13 -35.63 -14.65
C LEU A 889 31.70 -36.87 -13.84
N LYS A 890 30.68 -36.74 -12.98
CA LYS A 890 30.14 -37.90 -12.24
C LYS A 890 29.57 -38.96 -13.15
N ALA A 891 28.86 -38.57 -14.21
CA ALA A 891 28.34 -39.51 -15.19
C ALA A 891 29.46 -40.26 -15.92
N GLU A 892 30.58 -39.61 -16.22
CA GLU A 892 31.77 -40.24 -16.80
C GLU A 892 32.44 -41.21 -15.83
N LEU A 893 32.60 -40.81 -14.56
CA LEU A 893 33.21 -41.66 -13.53
C LEU A 893 32.36 -42.91 -13.26
N PHE A 894 31.04 -42.77 -13.21
CA PHE A 894 30.12 -43.90 -13.11
C PHE A 894 30.27 -44.87 -14.29
N LYS A 895 30.35 -44.35 -15.53
CA LYS A 895 30.53 -45.18 -16.74
C LYS A 895 31.89 -45.87 -16.81
N THR A 896 32.90 -45.33 -16.13
CA THR A 896 34.27 -45.88 -16.09
C THR A 896 34.54 -46.66 -14.81
N TRP A 897 33.50 -46.97 -14.02
CA TRP A 897 33.57 -47.75 -12.79
C TRP A 897 34.50 -47.14 -11.72
N GLN A 898 34.66 -45.82 -11.72
CA GLN A 898 35.46 -45.10 -10.72
C GLN A 898 34.58 -44.65 -9.56
N SER A 899 35.07 -44.78 -8.32
CA SER A 899 34.40 -44.23 -7.14
C SER A 899 34.68 -42.73 -6.97
N THR A 900 33.77 -42.06 -6.25
CA THR A 900 33.90 -40.65 -5.89
C THR A 900 33.71 -40.42 -4.41
N ALA A 901 34.07 -39.23 -3.91
CA ALA A 901 33.68 -38.79 -2.58
C ALA A 901 32.15 -38.83 -2.40
N HIS A 902 31.71 -38.90 -1.14
CA HIS A 902 30.30 -39.06 -0.76
C HIS A 902 29.43 -37.81 -1.02
N TRP A 903 30.01 -36.66 -1.33
CA TRP A 903 29.28 -35.42 -1.59
C TRP A 903 28.53 -35.45 -2.93
N PRO A 904 27.20 -35.17 -2.96
CA PRO A 904 26.43 -35.37 -4.19
C PRO A 904 26.69 -34.37 -5.32
N TYR A 905 27.13 -33.15 -5.01
CA TYR A 905 27.17 -32.06 -6.01
C TYR A 905 28.56 -31.46 -6.28
N CYS A 906 29.56 -31.69 -5.42
CA CYS A 906 30.92 -31.15 -5.58
C CYS A 906 31.96 -32.05 -4.85
N ASN A 907 33.20 -31.56 -4.67
CA ASN A 907 34.34 -32.30 -4.08
C ASN A 907 34.58 -33.68 -4.73
N ILE A 908 34.47 -33.74 -6.07
CA ILE A 908 34.59 -35.00 -6.83
C ILE A 908 36.05 -35.45 -6.85
N ARG A 909 36.36 -36.49 -6.07
CA ARG A 909 37.68 -37.15 -6.08
C ARG A 909 37.62 -38.40 -6.92
N LYS A 910 38.55 -38.57 -7.86
CA LYS A 910 38.62 -39.78 -8.67
C LYS A 910 39.39 -40.84 -7.90
N GLN A 911 38.77 -41.99 -7.70
CA GLN A 911 39.44 -43.19 -7.22
C GLN A 911 39.35 -44.25 -8.32
N GLY A 912 40.41 -45.06 -8.44
CA GLY A 912 40.47 -46.12 -9.43
C GLY A 912 39.30 -47.11 -9.31
N PRO A 913 39.14 -48.02 -10.28
CA PRO A 913 38.13 -49.06 -10.17
C PRO A 913 38.35 -49.87 -8.88
N PRO A 914 37.27 -50.30 -8.20
CA PRO A 914 37.41 -51.10 -6.98
C PRO A 914 38.21 -52.38 -7.29
N GLU A 915 39.33 -52.55 -6.61
CA GLU A 915 40.15 -53.75 -6.70
C GLU A 915 39.49 -54.88 -5.88
N ARG A 916 39.65 -56.12 -6.33
CA ARG A 916 39.09 -57.29 -5.64
C ARG A 916 40.13 -57.73 -4.61
N ASP A 917 39.74 -57.74 -3.33
CA ASP A 917 40.56 -58.09 -2.15
C ASP A 917 41.47 -56.99 -1.59
N GLY A 918 41.21 -55.72 -1.93
CA GLY A 918 42.00 -54.58 -1.49
C GLY A 918 42.33 -53.75 -2.69
#